data_AF-A0A2N0NM76-F1
#
_entry.id   AF-A0A2N0NM76-F1
#
_cell.length_a   1.000
_cell.length_b   1.000
_cell.length_c   1.000
_cell.angle_alpha   90.00
_cell.angle_beta   90.00
_cell.angle_gamma   90.00
#
_symmetry.space_group_name_H-M   'P 1'
#
loop_
_entity.id
_entity.type
_entity.pdbx_description
1 polymer ?
#
loop_
_entity_poly.entity_id
_entity_poly.type
_entity_poly.pdbx_seq_one_letter_code
_entity_poly.pdbx_strand_id
1 'polypeptide(L)'
;MVEIAPENEKLFEWSLKCETKYITDSKVCYTINWKEGRVDWNISSTKSSTAVTNLFLQKINQNRSTKLSGPRLFGFDIEPLYNFRLQIGLQPVIKDNNRRKRPLEEISSRSQQNKRLNSFGRDVQKAIDELIIKHKLTNLSGEPIVHLCYIELDYKEDQQAYIKFKNPNNSSAIQTRVDAIVRVCDEAVLGRDGYRNLAAVVPTLFREYLIANRRNEMNELMNMQIHIGIFNIDNEINNQSNIDNNINNNVNDILVDDHEIGNGAFRSILDILKILIPIWKAGQNPVIFPGDTLYIKIGGDGRNVRRRQNHVMITFCLLNEKKEVLKPDHQYCICLYIGHENYKDLAKVGQLFQDQLFDLKNSGIIDQDGVNWPVELFFCGDWKFMYIIMGTNAPNSKYFCLYCNCKASLRWDMNKIWNNTENTRCERKSPLFPAINQKNYIPDELHLFLRISDVLMECLFADLIKKKEFQKQIKPAVELAFKNIKVHFKFFQSGKNWNWTSLMGPDKKKTLKEFPVSQFIPDIRGEDIEKLWREFYRLYTILHKEYLSDQEIDQFEIDTQNWICTFYRPTQGHMNSGTQISGLYRKDDVTPYMHVFAKHVPQFMRQLKEIGLSLRTFSTSSIEKKNHNHVCLFFGGTTMGGGTDGKSVVYNIMSFENRQLFYLINNTPKKIIARNIDVNNKES
;
A
#
# COMPACT_ATOMS: atom_id res chain seq x y z
N MET A 1 82.08 -13.98 -20.07
CA MET A 1 81.58 -14.52 -21.35
C MET A 1 81.15 -15.94 -21.08
N VAL A 2 79.85 -16.16 -20.93
CA VAL A 2 79.24 -17.49 -20.85
C VAL A 2 78.57 -17.69 -22.19
N GLU A 3 79.03 -18.68 -22.95
CA GLU A 3 78.44 -19.10 -24.22
C GLU A 3 77.46 -20.22 -23.89
N ILE A 4 76.16 -19.92 -23.97
CA ILE A 4 75.10 -20.89 -23.67
C ILE A 4 74.94 -21.79 -24.90
N ALA A 5 74.92 -23.11 -24.69
CA ALA A 5 74.77 -24.08 -25.76
C ALA A 5 73.47 -23.86 -26.55
N PRO A 6 73.47 -24.07 -27.87
CA PRO A 6 72.31 -23.80 -28.70
C PRO A 6 71.18 -24.81 -28.50
N GLU A 7 69.97 -24.31 -28.28
CA GLU A 7 68.76 -25.11 -28.44
C GLU A 7 68.42 -25.20 -29.93
N ASN A 8 68.34 -26.43 -30.44
CA ASN A 8 67.91 -26.71 -31.81
C ASN A 8 66.37 -26.78 -31.85
N GLU A 9 65.70 -25.73 -32.29
CA GLU A 9 64.26 -25.75 -32.53
C GLU A 9 63.97 -26.03 -34.02
N LYS A 10 63.01 -26.94 -34.28
CA LYS A 10 62.47 -27.15 -35.63
C LYS A 10 61.25 -26.26 -35.83
N LEU A 11 61.37 -25.26 -36.71
CA LEU A 11 60.28 -24.36 -37.07
C LEU A 11 60.12 -24.33 -38.58
N PHE A 12 58.92 -24.65 -39.09
CA PHE A 12 58.60 -24.70 -40.53
C PHE A 12 59.61 -25.51 -41.37
N GLU A 13 60.00 -26.69 -40.89
CA GLU A 13 61.01 -27.59 -41.51
C GLU A 13 62.46 -27.10 -41.48
N TRP A 14 62.73 -25.89 -40.95
CA TRP A 14 64.09 -25.40 -40.72
C TRP A 14 64.60 -25.85 -39.35
N SER A 15 65.86 -26.29 -39.30
CA SER A 15 66.57 -26.51 -38.03
C SER A 15 67.28 -25.22 -37.66
N LEU A 16 66.76 -24.54 -36.63
CA LEU A 16 67.25 -23.25 -36.17
C LEU A 16 68.09 -23.44 -34.91
N LYS A 17 69.19 -22.72 -34.84
CA LYS A 17 70.06 -22.63 -33.67
C LYS A 17 70.00 -21.19 -33.14
N CYS A 18 69.26 -21.02 -32.05
CA CYS A 18 69.03 -19.73 -31.40
C CYS A 18 70.04 -19.53 -30.26
N GLU A 19 70.67 -18.36 -30.22
CA GLU A 19 71.66 -18.01 -29.20
C GLU A 19 71.35 -16.65 -28.59
N THR A 20 71.40 -16.57 -27.26
CA THR A 20 71.26 -15.33 -26.47
C THR A 20 72.60 -15.00 -25.85
N LYS A 21 73.17 -13.84 -26.20
CA LYS A 21 74.46 -13.36 -25.67
C LYS A 21 74.27 -12.06 -24.90
N TYR A 22 74.56 -12.09 -23.61
CA TYR A 22 74.54 -10.92 -22.73
C TYR A 22 75.83 -10.13 -22.92
N ILE A 23 75.73 -8.92 -23.49
CA ILE A 23 76.88 -8.05 -23.77
C ILE A 23 77.21 -7.21 -22.52
N THR A 24 76.18 -6.65 -21.87
CA THR A 24 76.23 -5.95 -20.58
C THR A 24 74.92 -6.18 -19.81
N ASP A 25 74.85 -5.76 -18.54
CA ASP A 25 73.66 -5.93 -17.66
C ASP A 25 72.33 -5.41 -18.25
N SER A 26 72.40 -4.51 -19.23
CA SER A 26 71.24 -3.90 -19.89
C SER A 26 71.14 -4.18 -21.40
N LYS A 27 72.07 -4.95 -21.98
CA LYS A 27 72.14 -5.17 -23.42
C LYS A 27 72.33 -6.64 -23.77
N VAL A 28 71.33 -7.20 -24.43
CA VAL A 28 71.30 -8.60 -24.88
C VAL A 28 71.28 -8.63 -26.40
N CYS A 29 72.11 -9.48 -27.00
CA CYS A 29 72.11 -9.77 -28.42
C CYS A 29 71.49 -11.14 -28.65
N TYR A 30 70.51 -11.20 -29.54
CA TYR A 30 69.86 -12.43 -29.95
C TYR A 30 70.35 -12.79 -31.35
N THR A 31 70.66 -14.05 -31.59
CA THR A 31 71.15 -14.54 -32.89
C THR A 31 70.38 -15.78 -33.30
N ILE A 32 69.93 -15.84 -34.57
CA ILE A 32 69.37 -17.04 -35.19
C ILE A 32 70.36 -17.50 -36.25
N ASN A 33 70.81 -18.75 -36.14
CA ASN A 33 71.63 -19.43 -37.13
C ASN A 33 70.80 -20.53 -37.80
N TRP A 34 70.89 -20.66 -39.11
CA TRP A 34 70.24 -21.75 -39.85
C TRP A 34 71.07 -22.14 -41.07
N LYS A 35 70.82 -23.35 -41.60
CA LYS A 35 71.48 -23.84 -42.81
C LYS A 35 70.51 -23.85 -43.97
N GLU A 36 70.97 -23.39 -45.14
CA GLU A 36 70.27 -23.51 -46.41
C GLU A 36 71.20 -24.25 -47.38
N GLY A 37 70.94 -25.55 -47.60
CA GLY A 37 71.86 -26.42 -48.34
C GLY A 37 73.20 -26.62 -47.61
N ARG A 38 74.31 -26.25 -48.26
CA ARG A 38 75.68 -26.29 -47.66
C ARG A 38 76.12 -24.94 -47.08
N VAL A 39 75.24 -23.92 -47.08
CA VAL A 39 75.57 -22.56 -46.65
C VAL A 39 74.97 -22.28 -45.27
N ASP A 40 75.81 -21.78 -44.36
CA ASP A 40 75.40 -21.38 -43.02
C ASP A 40 75.06 -19.88 -43.01
N TRP A 41 73.84 -19.56 -42.58
CA TRP A 41 73.34 -18.19 -42.46
C TRP A 41 73.17 -17.81 -40.99
N ASN A 42 73.42 -16.53 -40.69
CA ASN A 42 73.14 -15.95 -39.38
C ASN A 42 72.48 -14.58 -39.48
N ILE A 43 71.67 -14.25 -38.47
CA ILE A 43 71.11 -12.91 -38.29
C ILE A 43 71.09 -12.61 -36.79
N SER A 44 71.47 -11.38 -36.41
CA SER A 44 71.49 -10.96 -35.02
C SER A 44 70.87 -9.58 -34.81
N SER A 45 70.34 -9.34 -33.62
CA SER A 45 69.86 -8.01 -33.20
C SER A 45 69.96 -7.83 -31.70
N THR A 46 70.28 -6.61 -31.30
CA THR A 46 70.30 -6.16 -29.91
C THR A 46 69.01 -5.44 -29.50
N LYS A 47 68.03 -5.29 -30.40
CA LYS A 47 66.78 -4.57 -30.12
C LYS A 47 65.79 -5.41 -29.30
N SER A 48 65.53 -6.65 -29.71
CA SER A 48 64.73 -7.65 -28.98
C SER A 48 64.81 -9.00 -29.70
N SER A 49 64.48 -10.10 -29.01
CA SER A 49 64.36 -11.44 -29.61
C SER A 49 63.31 -11.48 -30.72
N THR A 50 62.20 -10.78 -30.56
CA THR A 50 61.14 -10.67 -31.57
C THR A 50 61.64 -9.93 -32.83
N ALA A 51 62.52 -8.94 -32.68
CA ALA A 51 63.08 -8.23 -33.82
C ALA A 51 63.95 -9.14 -34.70
N VAL A 52 64.79 -9.99 -34.10
CA VAL A 52 65.60 -10.98 -34.83
C VAL A 52 64.73 -12.01 -35.52
N THR A 53 63.69 -12.47 -34.83
CA THR A 53 62.73 -13.43 -35.38
C THR A 53 62.04 -12.89 -36.63
N ASN A 54 61.61 -11.61 -36.60
CA ASN A 54 61.01 -10.98 -37.77
C ASN A 54 62.01 -10.77 -38.92
N LEU A 55 63.27 -10.43 -38.61
CA LEU A 55 64.35 -10.33 -39.61
C LEU A 55 64.61 -11.68 -40.30
N PHE A 56 64.64 -12.77 -39.52
CA PHE A 56 64.75 -14.12 -40.06
C PHE A 56 63.57 -14.47 -40.98
N LEU A 57 62.32 -14.25 -40.53
CA LEU A 57 61.12 -14.52 -41.34
C LEU A 57 61.10 -13.73 -42.67
N GLN A 58 61.56 -12.48 -42.63
CA GLN A 58 61.74 -11.67 -43.85
C GLN A 58 62.79 -12.27 -44.79
N LYS A 59 63.86 -12.84 -44.25
CA LYS A 59 64.97 -13.38 -45.05
C LYS A 59 64.60 -14.67 -45.77
N ILE A 60 63.77 -15.52 -45.16
CA ILE A 60 63.27 -16.77 -45.76
C ILE A 60 62.01 -16.57 -46.63
N ASN A 61 61.68 -15.33 -46.99
CA ASN A 61 60.53 -14.95 -47.84
C ASN A 61 59.17 -15.50 -47.36
N GLN A 62 58.98 -15.69 -46.05
CA GLN A 62 57.66 -16.00 -45.49
C GLN A 62 56.80 -14.74 -45.37
N ASN A 63 55.49 -14.91 -45.55
CA ASN A 63 54.48 -13.85 -45.68
C ASN A 63 54.68 -12.68 -44.69
N ARG A 64 54.62 -11.43 -45.18
CA ARG A 64 54.89 -10.22 -44.36
C ARG A 64 53.95 -10.02 -43.16
N SER A 65 52.84 -10.77 -43.08
CA SER A 65 51.82 -10.67 -42.03
C SER A 65 52.04 -11.62 -40.85
N THR A 66 52.90 -12.63 -40.96
CA THR A 66 53.21 -13.56 -39.86
C THR A 66 54.20 -12.94 -38.87
N LYS A 67 53.72 -12.63 -37.65
CA LYS A 67 54.58 -12.20 -36.52
C LYS A 67 54.76 -13.36 -35.55
N LEU A 68 55.99 -13.81 -35.34
CA LEU A 68 56.32 -14.85 -34.37
C LEU A 68 56.93 -14.22 -33.11
N SER A 69 56.49 -14.69 -31.93
CA SER A 69 56.95 -14.18 -30.64
C SER A 69 58.39 -14.61 -30.35
N GLY A 70 59.32 -13.67 -30.19
CA GLY A 70 60.72 -13.97 -29.89
C GLY A 70 60.95 -14.82 -28.63
N PRO A 71 60.28 -14.54 -27.49
CA PRO A 71 60.38 -15.39 -26.30
C PRO A 71 59.94 -16.85 -26.52
N ARG A 72 59.12 -17.12 -27.54
CA ARG A 72 58.69 -18.48 -27.88
C ARG A 72 59.76 -19.26 -28.63
N LEU A 73 60.69 -18.57 -29.31
CA LEU A 73 61.76 -19.15 -30.13
C LEU A 73 63.11 -19.21 -29.40
N PHE A 74 63.35 -18.28 -28.48
CA PHE A 74 64.60 -18.20 -27.71
C PHE A 74 64.48 -18.82 -26.31
N GLY A 75 63.28 -19.24 -25.91
CA GLY A 75 63.01 -19.67 -24.54
C GLY A 75 63.22 -18.56 -23.49
N PHE A 76 63.12 -18.93 -22.22
CA PHE A 76 63.59 -18.10 -21.11
C PHE A 76 64.95 -18.61 -20.67
N ASP A 77 65.89 -17.70 -20.42
CA ASP A 77 67.17 -18.09 -19.83
C ASP A 77 66.98 -18.42 -18.35
N ILE A 78 66.87 -19.71 -18.04
CA ILE A 78 66.53 -20.21 -16.70
C ILE A 78 67.73 -20.07 -15.76
N GLU A 79 68.95 -20.07 -16.27
CA GLU A 79 70.16 -20.09 -15.45
C GLU A 79 70.42 -18.76 -14.72
N PRO A 80 70.30 -17.57 -15.35
CA PRO A 80 70.29 -16.29 -14.64
C PRO A 80 69.14 -16.19 -13.63
N LEU A 81 67.95 -16.68 -13.97
CA LEU A 81 66.78 -16.69 -13.09
C LEU A 81 67.00 -17.56 -11.84
N TYR A 82 67.64 -18.71 -12.02
CA TYR A 82 68.02 -19.63 -10.96
C TYR A 82 69.10 -19.02 -10.06
N ASN A 83 70.14 -18.41 -10.65
CA ASN A 83 71.19 -17.71 -9.92
C ASN A 83 70.65 -16.50 -9.12
N PHE A 84 69.68 -15.77 -9.67
CA PHE A 84 69.00 -14.67 -8.96
C PHE A 84 68.14 -15.18 -7.79
N ARG A 85 67.47 -16.33 -7.96
CA ARG A 85 66.70 -16.97 -6.87
C ARG A 85 67.60 -17.45 -5.73
N LEU A 86 68.78 -18.00 -6.04
CA LEU A 86 69.77 -18.39 -5.04
C LEU A 86 70.29 -17.18 -4.25
N GLN A 87 70.47 -16.02 -4.88
CA GLN A 87 70.85 -14.78 -4.20
C GLN A 87 69.73 -14.23 -3.28
N ILE A 88 68.46 -14.41 -3.64
CA ILE A 88 67.32 -13.95 -2.83
C ILE A 88 67.07 -14.88 -1.61
N GLY A 89 67.40 -16.17 -1.72
CA GLY A 89 67.14 -17.17 -0.67
C GLY A 89 67.93 -17.03 0.63
N LEU A 90 68.92 -16.12 0.69
CA LEU A 90 69.83 -15.96 1.83
C LEU A 90 69.58 -14.73 2.71
N GLN A 91 68.49 -13.97 2.50
CA GLN A 91 68.13 -12.88 3.41
C GLN A 91 67.04 -13.28 4.43
N PRO A 92 67.18 -12.94 5.72
CA PRO A 92 66.17 -13.23 6.74
C PRO A 92 64.88 -12.46 6.45
N VAL A 93 63.74 -13.15 6.42
CA VAL A 93 62.40 -12.55 6.30
C VAL A 93 62.03 -11.87 7.63
N ILE A 94 62.62 -10.70 7.88
CA ILE A 94 62.13 -9.78 8.91
C ILE A 94 61.22 -8.76 8.21
N LYS A 95 59.92 -8.89 8.50
CA LYS A 95 58.85 -7.87 8.48
C LYS A 95 59.18 -6.56 7.74
N ASP A 96 58.83 -6.45 6.46
CA ASP A 96 58.09 -5.28 5.92
C ASP A 96 57.67 -5.49 4.44
N ASN A 97 56.54 -6.18 4.20
CA ASN A 97 55.95 -6.23 2.86
C ASN A 97 55.30 -4.88 2.45
N ASN A 98 55.44 -3.81 3.24
CA ASN A 98 54.90 -2.49 2.94
C ASN A 98 55.66 -1.76 1.81
N ARG A 99 56.92 -2.10 1.53
CA ARG A 99 57.75 -1.37 0.55
C ARG A 99 57.36 -1.54 -0.94
N ARG A 100 56.28 -2.26 -1.27
CA ARG A 100 55.79 -2.39 -2.66
C ARG A 100 54.29 -2.11 -2.87
N LYS A 101 53.57 -1.69 -1.83
CA LYS A 101 52.16 -1.27 -2.00
C LYS A 101 52.13 0.22 -2.32
N ARG A 102 51.93 0.56 -3.59
CA ARG A 102 51.62 1.95 -3.96
C ARG A 102 50.41 2.46 -3.14
N PRO A 103 50.44 3.72 -2.67
CA PRO A 103 49.28 4.39 -2.09
C PRO A 103 48.02 4.17 -2.95
N LEU A 104 46.86 4.06 -2.31
CA LEU A 104 45.58 3.83 -3.02
C LEU A 104 45.32 4.92 -4.06
N GLU A 105 45.79 6.15 -3.79
CA GLU A 105 45.68 7.31 -4.67
C GLU A 105 46.47 7.18 -5.98
N GLU A 106 47.58 6.44 -5.98
CA GLU A 106 48.42 6.22 -7.15
C GLU A 106 47.90 5.08 -8.05
N ILE A 107 46.82 4.42 -7.64
CA ILE A 107 46.19 3.34 -8.37
C ILE A 107 45.05 3.91 -9.22
N SER A 108 45.26 4.07 -10.52
CA SER A 108 44.23 4.56 -11.45
C SER A 108 43.15 3.52 -11.79
N SER A 109 43.44 2.23 -11.64
CA SER A 109 42.51 1.16 -11.98
C SER A 109 41.55 0.82 -10.83
N ARG A 110 40.24 1.00 -11.06
CA ARG A 110 39.18 0.62 -10.11
C ARG A 110 39.22 -0.86 -9.71
N SER A 111 39.62 -1.74 -10.64
CA SER A 111 39.79 -3.18 -10.34
C SER A 111 40.91 -3.44 -9.33
N GLN A 112 42.04 -2.73 -9.46
CA GLN A 112 43.16 -2.84 -8.53
C GLN A 112 42.84 -2.22 -7.16
N GLN A 113 42.10 -1.11 -7.14
CA GLN A 113 41.56 -0.52 -5.90
C GLN A 113 40.61 -1.51 -5.19
N ASN A 114 39.65 -2.11 -5.91
CA ASN A 114 38.73 -3.11 -5.36
C ASN A 114 39.46 -4.33 -4.79
N LYS A 115 40.53 -4.81 -5.45
CA LYS A 115 41.37 -5.91 -4.90
C LYS A 115 42.05 -5.51 -3.60
N ARG A 116 42.50 -4.25 -3.47
CA ARG A 116 43.10 -3.71 -2.25
C ARG A 116 42.09 -3.66 -1.11
N LEU A 117 40.91 -3.09 -1.37
CA LEU A 117 39.81 -2.99 -0.41
C LEU A 117 39.31 -4.37 0.02
N ASN A 118 39.18 -5.33 -0.91
CA ASN A 118 38.83 -6.71 -0.57
C ASN A 118 39.88 -7.40 0.32
N SER A 119 41.17 -7.12 0.11
CA SER A 119 42.21 -7.64 1.01
C SER A 119 42.11 -7.02 2.40
N PHE A 120 41.95 -5.70 2.48
CA PHE A 120 41.72 -4.99 3.73
C PHE A 120 40.51 -5.56 4.48
N GLY A 121 39.39 -5.77 3.77
CA GLY A 121 38.18 -6.37 4.34
C GLY A 121 38.44 -7.73 4.99
N ARG A 122 39.17 -8.63 4.33
CA ARG A 122 39.51 -9.95 4.90
C ARG A 122 40.33 -9.85 6.18
N ASP A 123 41.29 -8.93 6.22
CA ASP A 123 42.12 -8.71 7.40
C ASP A 123 41.28 -8.15 8.56
N VAL A 124 40.35 -7.23 8.27
CA VAL A 124 39.41 -6.69 9.26
C VAL A 124 38.46 -7.77 9.79
N GLN A 125 37.89 -8.62 8.93
CA GLN A 125 37.00 -9.71 9.37
C GLN A 125 37.72 -10.59 10.39
N LYS A 126 38.95 -11.01 10.09
CA LYS A 126 39.74 -11.84 10.98
C LYS A 126 39.97 -11.18 12.35
N ALA A 127 40.35 -9.90 12.36
CA ALA A 127 40.55 -9.15 13.60
C ALA A 127 39.27 -9.01 14.42
N ILE A 128 38.13 -8.79 13.76
CA ILE A 128 36.83 -8.67 14.42
C ILE A 128 36.35 -10.02 14.98
N ASP A 129 36.57 -11.13 14.27
CA ASP A 129 36.23 -12.47 14.75
C ASP A 129 36.97 -12.79 16.07
N GLU A 130 38.24 -12.41 16.19
CA GLU A 130 39.02 -12.52 17.43
C GLU A 130 38.44 -11.65 18.55
N LEU A 131 38.00 -10.43 18.25
CA LEU A 131 37.37 -9.52 19.21
C LEU A 131 36.00 -10.02 19.68
N ILE A 132 35.20 -10.61 18.78
CA ILE A 132 33.89 -11.20 19.11
C ILE A 132 34.05 -12.25 20.20
N ILE A 133 35.04 -13.14 20.07
CA ILE A 133 35.34 -14.17 21.06
C ILE A 133 35.85 -13.52 22.35
N LYS A 134 36.81 -12.61 22.25
CA LYS A 134 37.41 -11.91 23.41
C LYS A 134 36.36 -11.20 24.27
N HIS A 135 35.36 -10.57 23.65
CA HIS A 135 34.30 -9.83 24.34
C HIS A 135 33.06 -10.66 24.65
N LYS A 136 33.13 -11.99 24.50
CA LYS A 136 32.02 -12.93 24.78
C LYS A 136 30.72 -12.58 24.03
N LEU A 137 30.84 -12.09 22.79
CA LEU A 137 29.71 -11.88 21.89
C LEU A 137 29.31 -13.20 21.21
N THR A 138 29.23 -14.26 22.01
CA THR A 138 28.99 -15.64 21.61
C THR A 138 27.82 -16.23 22.40
N ASN A 139 27.19 -17.29 21.91
CA ASN A 139 26.21 -18.06 22.66
C ASN A 139 26.89 -18.87 23.80
N LEU A 140 26.07 -19.59 24.59
CA LEU A 140 26.57 -20.45 25.68
C LEU A 140 27.48 -21.58 25.19
N SER A 141 27.39 -21.96 23.92
CA SER A 141 28.22 -22.96 23.25
C SER A 141 29.52 -22.38 22.67
N GLY A 142 29.77 -21.07 22.81
CA GLY A 142 30.97 -20.40 22.32
C GLY A 142 30.93 -19.97 20.85
N GLU A 143 29.79 -20.12 20.16
CA GLU A 143 29.63 -19.71 18.77
C GLU A 143 29.28 -18.21 18.67
N PRO A 144 29.87 -17.45 17.72
CA PRO A 144 29.53 -16.05 17.46
C PRO A 144 28.03 -15.82 17.25
N ILE A 145 27.44 -14.86 17.99
CA ILE A 145 26.06 -14.39 17.77
C ILE A 145 26.00 -13.02 17.07
N VAL A 146 27.16 -12.38 16.89
CA VAL A 146 27.31 -11.11 16.18
C VAL A 146 28.18 -11.35 14.94
N HIS A 147 27.81 -10.72 13.82
CA HIS A 147 28.55 -10.82 12.58
C HIS A 147 28.72 -9.44 11.94
N LEU A 148 29.91 -9.19 11.40
CA LEU A 148 30.18 -8.02 10.59
C LEU A 148 29.39 -8.10 9.27
N CYS A 149 28.54 -7.10 9.00
CA CYS A 149 27.71 -7.08 7.80
C CYS A 149 28.39 -6.33 6.65
N TYR A 150 28.83 -5.10 6.93
CA TYR A 150 29.63 -4.30 6.01
C TYR A 150 30.48 -3.30 6.77
N ILE A 151 31.51 -2.76 6.10
CA ILE A 151 32.26 -1.58 6.54
C ILE A 151 32.01 -0.47 5.53
N GLU A 152 31.71 0.71 6.03
CA GLU A 152 31.63 1.96 5.27
C GLU A 152 32.92 2.77 5.49
N LEU A 153 33.55 3.21 4.40
CA LEU A 153 34.80 3.97 4.41
C LEU A 153 34.64 5.20 3.53
N ASP A 154 34.84 6.39 4.09
CA ASP A 154 34.93 7.63 3.31
C ASP A 154 36.38 7.84 2.83
N TYR A 155 36.58 8.16 1.55
CA TYR A 155 37.91 8.51 1.04
C TYR A 155 37.86 9.40 -0.22
N LYS A 156 38.44 10.61 -0.14
CA LYS A 156 38.44 11.71 -1.15
C LYS A 156 37.04 12.22 -1.54
N GLU A 157 36.90 13.55 -1.71
CA GLU A 157 35.79 14.27 -2.38
C GLU A 157 34.47 13.48 -2.52
N ASP A 158 33.77 13.29 -1.39
CA ASP A 158 32.45 12.65 -1.30
C ASP A 158 32.33 11.21 -1.84
N GLN A 159 33.44 10.45 -1.92
CA GLN A 159 33.42 9.04 -2.30
C GLN A 159 33.39 8.11 -1.09
N GLN A 160 32.50 7.12 -1.15
CA GLN A 160 32.31 6.10 -0.11
C GLN A 160 32.58 4.70 -0.68
N ALA A 161 33.30 3.86 0.06
CA ALA A 161 33.46 2.43 -0.20
C ALA A 161 32.71 1.60 0.82
N TYR A 162 31.93 0.63 0.32
CA TYR A 162 31.24 -0.36 1.14
C TYR A 162 31.83 -1.75 0.90
N ILE A 163 32.46 -2.32 1.93
CA ILE A 163 32.98 -3.69 1.90
C ILE A 163 31.94 -4.58 2.54
N LYS A 164 31.29 -5.45 1.74
CA LYS A 164 30.23 -6.36 2.21
C LYS A 164 30.82 -7.71 2.59
N PHE A 165 30.37 -8.27 3.70
CA PHE A 165 30.78 -9.58 4.20
C PHE A 165 29.64 -10.59 4.00
N LYS A 166 29.99 -11.84 3.65
CA LYS A 166 29.00 -12.91 3.54
C LYS A 166 28.56 -13.31 4.94
N ASN A 167 27.27 -13.15 5.23
CA ASN A 167 26.67 -13.74 6.41
C ASN A 167 26.21 -15.17 6.07
N PRO A 168 26.76 -16.22 6.70
CA PRO A 168 26.47 -17.61 6.34
C PRO A 168 25.04 -18.08 6.70
N ASN A 169 24.32 -17.42 7.62
CA ASN A 169 23.05 -17.96 8.19
C ASN A 169 21.81 -17.06 8.01
N ASN A 170 21.76 -16.18 6.99
CA ASN A 170 20.84 -15.03 7.02
C ASN A 170 19.71 -15.02 5.98
N SER A 171 19.38 -16.13 5.30
CA SER A 171 18.35 -16.06 4.24
C SER A 171 16.99 -15.57 4.78
N SER A 172 16.56 -16.06 5.95
CA SER A 172 15.30 -15.64 6.57
C SER A 172 15.33 -14.17 7.01
N ALA A 173 16.40 -13.70 7.65
CA ALA A 173 16.51 -12.31 8.07
C ALA A 173 16.65 -11.34 6.89
N ILE A 174 17.34 -11.73 5.82
CA ILE A 174 17.37 -10.98 4.56
C ILE A 174 15.96 -10.90 3.99
N GLN A 175 15.23 -12.02 3.97
CA GLN A 175 13.85 -12.05 3.48
C GLN A 175 12.94 -11.12 4.31
N THR A 176 13.00 -11.19 5.64
CA THR A 176 12.24 -10.28 6.52
C THR A 176 12.55 -8.82 6.25
N ARG A 177 13.82 -8.47 5.98
CA ARG A 177 14.21 -7.09 5.64
C ARG A 177 13.67 -6.66 4.27
N VAL A 178 13.76 -7.53 3.27
CA VAL A 178 13.19 -7.25 1.93
C VAL A 178 11.68 -7.09 2.03
N ASP A 179 11.00 -7.98 2.77
CA ASP A 179 9.56 -7.94 2.97
C ASP A 179 9.13 -6.65 3.68
N ALA A 180 9.87 -6.23 4.71
CA ALA A 180 9.65 -4.96 5.39
C ALA A 180 9.83 -3.75 4.44
N ILE A 181 10.81 -3.80 3.54
CA ILE A 181 11.02 -2.73 2.55
C ILE A 181 9.87 -2.69 1.55
N VAL A 182 9.42 -3.84 1.02
CA VAL A 182 8.26 -3.90 0.11
C VAL A 182 7.03 -3.32 0.81
N ARG A 183 6.80 -3.70 2.07
CA ARG A 183 5.72 -3.15 2.91
C ARG A 183 5.81 -1.63 3.04
N VAL A 184 6.97 -1.09 3.38
CA VAL A 184 7.18 0.37 3.50
C VAL A 184 6.96 1.06 2.15
N CYS A 185 7.44 0.48 1.05
CA CYS A 185 7.19 1.02 -0.28
C CYS A 185 5.69 1.08 -0.61
N ASP A 186 4.93 0.06 -0.24
CA ASP A 186 3.48 0.02 -0.43
C ASP A 186 2.75 1.05 0.47
N GLU A 187 3.06 1.09 1.76
CA GLU A 187 2.42 2.01 2.73
C GLU A 187 2.79 3.48 2.47
N ALA A 188 4.02 3.75 2.01
CA ALA A 188 4.52 5.09 1.71
C ALA A 188 4.32 5.52 0.24
N VAL A 189 3.66 4.70 -0.59
CA VAL A 189 3.40 4.99 -2.00
C VAL A 189 4.67 5.22 -2.81
N LEU A 190 5.76 4.56 -2.41
CA LEU A 190 7.06 4.77 -3.04
C LEU A 190 7.11 4.00 -4.36
N GLY A 191 6.96 4.73 -5.45
CA GLY A 191 7.07 4.20 -6.80
C GLY A 191 8.46 3.62 -7.10
N ARG A 192 8.53 2.83 -8.18
CA ARG A 192 9.75 2.14 -8.62
C ARG A 192 10.96 3.09 -8.76
N ASP A 193 10.77 4.19 -9.48
CA ASP A 193 11.82 5.19 -9.68
C ASP A 193 12.19 5.93 -8.39
N GLY A 194 11.19 6.20 -7.53
CA GLY A 194 11.42 6.79 -6.22
C GLY A 194 12.32 5.91 -5.34
N TYR A 195 12.02 4.62 -5.28
CA TYR A 195 12.88 3.66 -4.55
C TYR A 195 14.24 3.50 -5.22
N ARG A 196 14.31 3.45 -6.55
CA ARG A 196 15.59 3.36 -7.29
C ARG A 196 16.50 4.55 -6.97
N ASN A 197 15.95 5.76 -6.94
CA ASN A 197 16.69 6.97 -6.59
C ASN A 197 17.11 6.95 -5.11
N LEU A 198 16.23 6.51 -4.20
CA LEU A 198 16.56 6.36 -2.78
C LEU A 198 17.70 5.34 -2.57
N ALA A 199 17.65 4.19 -3.25
CA ALA A 199 18.68 3.16 -3.19
C ALA A 199 20.00 3.58 -3.87
N ALA A 200 19.97 4.59 -4.75
CA ALA A 200 21.18 5.19 -5.30
C ALA A 200 21.89 6.11 -4.30
N VAL A 201 21.13 6.77 -3.43
CA VAL A 201 21.66 7.67 -2.37
C VAL A 201 22.04 6.90 -1.11
N VAL A 202 21.38 5.76 -0.83
CA VAL A 202 21.63 4.94 0.37
C VAL A 202 22.15 3.55 -0.07
N PRO A 203 23.49 3.36 -0.16
CA PRO A 203 24.10 2.15 -0.76
C PRO A 203 23.86 0.84 0.00
N THR A 204 23.36 0.94 1.24
CA THR A 204 23.00 -0.19 2.11
C THR A 204 21.63 -0.77 1.79
N LEU A 205 20.78 -0.03 1.05
CA LEU A 205 19.49 -0.54 0.59
C LEU A 205 19.65 -1.64 -0.46
N PHE A 206 18.67 -2.54 -0.50
CA PHE A 206 18.61 -3.55 -1.56
C PHE A 206 18.34 -2.88 -2.89
N ARG A 207 18.94 -3.44 -3.96
CA ARG A 207 18.71 -2.96 -5.32
C ARG A 207 17.23 -3.07 -5.68
N GLU A 208 16.75 -2.11 -6.47
CA GLU A 208 15.35 -2.02 -6.88
C GLU A 208 14.79 -3.33 -7.44
N TYR A 209 15.52 -4.02 -8.33
CA TYR A 209 15.05 -5.27 -8.92
C TYR A 209 14.77 -6.38 -7.89
N LEU A 210 15.49 -6.41 -6.75
CA LEU A 210 15.23 -7.38 -5.69
C LEU A 210 13.90 -7.09 -4.98
N ILE A 211 13.60 -5.81 -4.77
CA ILE A 211 12.34 -5.37 -4.17
C ILE A 211 11.17 -5.62 -5.14
N ALA A 212 11.35 -5.33 -6.43
CA ALA A 212 10.35 -5.60 -7.46
C ALA A 212 10.07 -7.10 -7.62
N ASN A 213 11.11 -7.93 -7.71
CA ASN A 213 10.96 -9.39 -7.78
C ASN A 213 10.24 -9.92 -6.55
N ARG A 214 10.64 -9.48 -5.35
CA ARG A 214 9.96 -9.93 -4.13
C ARG A 214 8.50 -9.48 -4.08
N ARG A 215 8.18 -8.26 -4.53
CA ARG A 215 6.79 -7.80 -4.64
C ARG A 215 5.98 -8.70 -5.58
N ASN A 216 6.55 -9.15 -6.70
CA ASN A 216 5.90 -10.06 -7.62
C ASN A 216 5.69 -11.45 -7.00
N GLU A 217 6.70 -12.01 -6.33
CA GLU A 217 6.57 -13.26 -5.58
C GLU A 217 5.47 -13.18 -4.53
N MET A 218 5.38 -12.07 -3.77
CA MET A 218 4.30 -11.86 -2.81
C MET A 218 2.92 -11.85 -3.49
N ASN A 219 2.81 -11.20 -4.65
CA ASN A 219 1.57 -11.19 -5.42
C ASN A 219 1.18 -12.59 -5.87
N GLU A 220 2.13 -13.39 -6.37
CA GLU A 220 1.90 -14.77 -6.81
C GLU A 220 1.47 -15.67 -5.65
N LEU A 221 2.19 -15.60 -4.52
CA LEU A 221 1.86 -16.32 -3.28
C LEU A 221 0.45 -15.99 -2.78
N MET A 222 0.06 -14.72 -2.83
CA MET A 222 -1.29 -14.31 -2.44
C MET A 222 -2.34 -14.67 -3.49
N ASN A 223 -2.04 -14.63 -4.78
CA ASN A 223 -3.00 -15.02 -5.82
C ASN A 223 -3.34 -16.51 -5.78
N MET A 224 -2.41 -17.36 -5.31
CA MET A 224 -2.68 -18.78 -5.06
C MET A 224 -3.64 -19.01 -3.88
N GLN A 225 -3.67 -18.10 -2.91
CA GLN A 225 -4.53 -18.21 -1.73
C GLN A 225 -5.85 -17.46 -1.88
N ILE A 226 -5.81 -16.26 -2.46
CA ILE A 226 -6.95 -15.41 -2.77
C ILE A 226 -6.80 -14.98 -4.22
N HIS A 227 -7.38 -15.79 -5.11
CA HIS A 227 -7.40 -15.47 -6.53
C HIS A 227 -8.14 -14.15 -6.78
N ILE A 228 -7.53 -13.28 -7.59
CA ILE A 228 -8.17 -12.05 -8.08
C ILE A 228 -8.84 -12.37 -9.42
N GLY A 229 -10.16 -12.53 -9.40
CA GLY A 229 -10.96 -12.66 -10.60
C GLY A 229 -11.11 -11.30 -11.31
N ILE A 230 -11.03 -11.29 -12.64
CA ILE A 230 -11.25 -10.10 -13.47
C ILE A 230 -12.56 -10.30 -14.23
N PHE A 231 -13.36 -9.25 -14.35
CA PHE A 231 -14.59 -9.25 -15.13
C PHE A 231 -14.77 -7.93 -15.86
N ASN A 232 -15.67 -7.92 -16.84
CA ASN A 232 -16.08 -6.70 -17.54
C ASN A 232 -17.53 -6.39 -17.20
N ILE A 233 -17.77 -5.25 -16.55
CA ILE A 233 -19.11 -4.81 -16.13
C ILE A 233 -20.02 -4.54 -17.34
N ASP A 234 -19.46 -4.22 -18.50
CA ASP A 234 -20.22 -3.89 -19.71
C ASP A 234 -20.72 -5.16 -20.41
N ASN A 235 -19.98 -6.27 -20.30
CA ASN A 235 -20.34 -7.57 -20.86
C ASN A 235 -21.26 -8.36 -19.92
N GLU A 236 -21.97 -9.37 -20.43
CA GLU A 236 -22.65 -10.33 -19.55
C GLU A 236 -21.61 -11.12 -18.76
N ILE A 237 -21.82 -11.22 -17.44
CA ILE A 237 -20.98 -12.06 -16.59
C ILE A 237 -21.37 -13.49 -16.90
N ASN A 238 -20.61 -14.17 -17.76
CA ASN A 238 -20.70 -15.62 -17.86
C ASN A 238 -20.24 -16.17 -16.50
N ASN A 239 -21.08 -17.00 -15.87
CA ASN A 239 -20.79 -17.65 -14.59
C ASN A 239 -19.41 -18.33 -14.61
N GLN A 240 -18.37 -17.60 -14.20
CA GLN A 240 -16.99 -18.07 -14.05
C GLN A 240 -16.77 -18.66 -12.66
N SER A 241 -17.82 -19.25 -12.07
CA SER A 241 -17.72 -20.06 -10.85
C SER A 241 -17.15 -21.46 -11.10
N ASN A 242 -16.79 -21.81 -12.34
CA ASN A 242 -16.16 -23.09 -12.69
C ASN A 242 -14.87 -22.91 -13.51
N ILE A 243 -13.84 -22.31 -12.92
CA ILE A 243 -12.45 -22.56 -13.35
C ILE A 243 -11.68 -23.19 -12.20
N ASP A 244 -12.25 -24.26 -11.65
CA ASP A 244 -11.45 -25.33 -11.08
C ASP A 244 -11.29 -26.36 -12.20
N ASN A 245 -10.05 -26.70 -12.54
CA ASN A 245 -9.62 -27.72 -13.52
C ASN A 245 -9.36 -27.24 -14.97
N ASN A 246 -8.35 -26.40 -15.18
CA ASN A 246 -7.27 -26.60 -16.18
C ASN A 246 -6.50 -25.30 -16.44
N ILE A 247 -5.43 -25.07 -15.67
CA ILE A 247 -4.31 -24.26 -16.17
C ILE A 247 -3.09 -25.17 -16.12
N ASN A 248 -2.92 -25.93 -17.21
CA ASN A 248 -1.67 -26.60 -17.49
C ASN A 248 -0.67 -25.57 -18.00
N ASN A 249 0.49 -25.56 -17.34
CA ASN A 249 1.77 -25.00 -17.72
C ASN A 249 1.92 -24.63 -19.21
N ASN A 250 1.98 -23.33 -19.51
CA ASN A 250 2.93 -22.77 -20.46
C ASN A 250 2.97 -21.24 -20.29
N VAL A 251 3.93 -20.80 -19.49
CA VAL A 251 4.41 -19.41 -19.48
C VAL A 251 5.25 -19.26 -20.74
N ASN A 252 4.78 -18.46 -21.70
CA ASN A 252 5.58 -17.49 -22.47
C ASN A 252 4.69 -16.79 -23.50
N ASP A 253 4.78 -15.46 -23.50
CA ASP A 253 4.28 -14.50 -24.49
C ASP A 253 2.78 -14.54 -24.84
N ILE A 254 1.99 -13.77 -24.09
CA ILE A 254 0.71 -13.27 -24.57
C ILE A 254 0.79 -11.75 -24.60
N LEU A 255 0.93 -11.22 -25.82
CA LEU A 255 0.52 -9.86 -26.16
C LEU A 255 -0.97 -9.76 -25.81
N VAL A 256 -1.29 -9.10 -24.69
CA VAL A 256 -2.67 -8.86 -24.28
C VAL A 256 -3.28 -7.89 -25.28
N ASP A 257 -4.27 -8.37 -26.02
CA ASP A 257 -5.14 -7.53 -26.85
C ASP A 257 -5.90 -6.57 -25.92
N ASP A 258 -5.95 -5.28 -26.27
CA ASP A 258 -6.50 -4.19 -25.42
C ASP A 258 -8.00 -4.40 -25.07
N HIS A 259 -8.66 -5.41 -25.64
CA HIS A 259 -10.05 -5.79 -25.40
C HIS A 259 -10.26 -6.78 -24.23
N GLU A 260 -9.21 -7.34 -23.62
CA GLU A 260 -9.34 -8.33 -22.52
C GLU A 260 -9.06 -7.77 -21.11
N ILE A 261 -8.67 -6.50 -20.98
CA ILE A 261 -8.42 -5.89 -19.66
C ILE A 261 -9.77 -5.51 -19.02
N GLY A 262 -10.37 -6.46 -18.29
CA GLY A 262 -11.64 -6.23 -17.59
C GLY A 262 -11.60 -5.00 -16.66
N ASN A 263 -12.71 -4.26 -16.63
CA ASN A 263 -12.86 -3.04 -15.84
C ASN A 263 -13.34 -3.29 -14.40
N GLY A 264 -13.50 -4.55 -14.01
CA GLY A 264 -13.81 -4.99 -12.66
C GLY A 264 -12.85 -6.08 -12.16
N ALA A 265 -12.60 -6.09 -10.85
CA ALA A 265 -11.87 -7.13 -10.16
C ALA A 265 -12.57 -7.53 -8.86
N PHE A 266 -12.52 -8.81 -8.50
CA PHE A 266 -13.13 -9.34 -7.28
C PHE A 266 -12.25 -10.39 -6.59
N ARG A 267 -12.54 -10.64 -5.31
CA ARG A 267 -11.89 -11.63 -4.46
C ARG A 267 -12.94 -12.43 -3.71
N SER A 268 -12.71 -13.73 -3.54
CA SER A 268 -13.56 -14.63 -2.76
C SER A 268 -13.66 -14.17 -1.29
N ILE A 269 -14.90 -14.08 -0.78
CA ILE A 269 -15.15 -13.76 0.64
C ILE A 269 -14.64 -14.92 1.50
N LEU A 270 -14.91 -16.16 1.08
CA LEU A 270 -14.51 -17.37 1.79
C LEU A 270 -12.99 -17.47 1.94
N ASP A 271 -12.22 -17.17 0.89
CA ASP A 271 -10.76 -17.29 0.94
C ASP A 271 -10.12 -16.19 1.80
N ILE A 272 -10.69 -14.98 1.78
CA ILE A 272 -10.26 -13.93 2.72
C ILE A 272 -10.58 -14.36 4.16
N LEU A 273 -11.77 -14.91 4.43
CA LEU A 273 -12.14 -15.38 5.77
C LEU A 273 -11.23 -16.51 6.28
N LYS A 274 -10.87 -17.48 5.42
CA LYS A 274 -9.93 -18.56 5.77
C LYS A 274 -8.56 -18.03 6.22
N ILE A 275 -8.13 -16.89 5.69
CA ILE A 275 -6.91 -16.21 6.11
C ILE A 275 -7.10 -15.43 7.42
N LEU A 276 -8.24 -14.76 7.58
CA LEU A 276 -8.46 -13.86 8.70
C LEU A 276 -8.87 -14.56 9.99
N ILE A 277 -9.62 -15.67 9.92
CA ILE A 277 -10.07 -16.42 11.11
C ILE A 277 -8.88 -16.84 12.00
N PRO A 278 -7.80 -17.45 11.48
CA PRO A 278 -6.62 -17.75 12.28
C PRO A 278 -6.02 -16.50 12.96
N ILE A 279 -6.02 -15.36 12.28
CA ILE A 279 -5.51 -14.09 12.83
C ILE A 279 -6.40 -13.58 13.97
N TRP A 280 -7.72 -13.66 13.82
CA TRP A 280 -8.68 -13.25 14.84
C TRP A 280 -8.73 -14.19 16.06
N LYS A 281 -8.41 -15.47 15.87
CA LYS A 281 -8.25 -16.47 16.95
C LYS A 281 -6.91 -16.32 17.68
N ALA A 282 -5.88 -15.83 17.00
CA ALA A 282 -4.52 -15.77 17.52
C ALA A 282 -4.23 -14.47 18.31
N GLY A 283 -3.19 -14.52 19.14
CA GLY A 283 -2.68 -13.37 19.90
C GLY A 283 -3.05 -13.38 21.38
N GLN A 284 -2.58 -12.38 22.13
CA GLN A 284 -2.85 -12.25 23.57
C GLN A 284 -4.31 -11.88 23.89
N ASN A 285 -5.00 -11.23 22.94
CA ASN A 285 -6.41 -10.84 23.03
C ASN A 285 -7.14 -11.27 21.75
N PRO A 286 -7.60 -12.53 21.64
CA PRO A 286 -8.39 -12.99 20.52
C PRO A 286 -9.67 -12.15 20.35
N VAL A 287 -10.06 -11.93 19.09
CA VAL A 287 -11.32 -11.26 18.74
C VAL A 287 -12.49 -12.22 18.83
N ILE A 288 -12.26 -13.50 18.53
CA ILE A 288 -13.28 -14.54 18.43
C ILE A 288 -12.85 -15.80 19.19
N PHE A 289 -13.82 -16.49 19.79
CA PHE A 289 -13.65 -17.75 20.51
C PHE A 289 -14.52 -18.85 19.87
N PRO A 290 -14.08 -20.13 19.90
CA PRO A 290 -14.91 -21.22 19.40
C PRO A 290 -16.31 -21.21 20.04
N GLY A 291 -17.35 -21.22 19.20
CA GLY A 291 -18.75 -21.07 19.60
C GLY A 291 -19.33 -19.67 19.35
N ASP A 292 -18.50 -18.66 19.10
CA ASP A 292 -18.97 -17.33 18.71
C ASP A 292 -19.60 -17.33 17.31
N THR A 293 -20.55 -16.42 17.10
CA THR A 293 -21.07 -16.09 15.77
C THR A 293 -20.24 -14.97 15.15
N LEU A 294 -19.86 -15.13 13.88
CA LEU A 294 -19.18 -14.11 13.09
C LEU A 294 -20.21 -13.14 12.50
N TYR A 295 -20.19 -11.90 12.97
CA TYR A 295 -21.07 -10.85 12.47
C TYR A 295 -20.38 -10.12 11.32
N ILE A 296 -20.74 -10.44 10.08
CA ILE A 296 -20.10 -9.89 8.88
C ILE A 296 -20.95 -8.75 8.30
N LYS A 297 -20.37 -7.54 8.23
CA LYS A 297 -21.01 -6.39 7.56
C LYS A 297 -20.46 -6.26 6.15
N ILE A 298 -21.34 -6.29 5.16
CA ILE A 298 -21.04 -5.86 3.79
C ILE A 298 -21.39 -4.38 3.65
N GLY A 299 -20.55 -3.63 2.96
CA GLY A 299 -20.84 -2.24 2.61
C GLY A 299 -20.29 -1.90 1.23
N GLY A 300 -20.70 -0.74 0.72
CA GLY A 300 -20.23 -0.25 -0.56
C GLY A 300 -20.21 1.26 -0.61
N ASP A 301 -19.36 1.79 -1.51
CA ASP A 301 -19.20 3.21 -1.74
C ASP A 301 -18.92 3.48 -3.23
N GLY A 302 -19.62 4.45 -3.78
CA GLY A 302 -19.44 4.95 -5.15
C GLY A 302 -18.66 6.25 -5.13
N ARG A 303 -17.54 6.32 -5.87
CA ARG A 303 -16.69 7.53 -5.90
C ARG A 303 -16.29 7.93 -7.30
N ASN A 304 -16.37 9.24 -7.55
CA ASN A 304 -15.81 9.83 -8.75
C ASN A 304 -14.28 9.94 -8.61
N VAL A 305 -13.54 9.31 -9.53
CA VAL A 305 -12.08 9.20 -9.48
C VAL A 305 -11.41 10.14 -10.50
N ARG A 306 -12.06 10.38 -11.64
CA ARG A 306 -11.63 11.35 -12.67
C ARG A 306 -12.86 12.04 -13.27
N ARG A 307 -12.63 13.13 -14.00
CA ARG A 307 -13.68 13.94 -14.70
C ARG A 307 -14.75 13.12 -15.45
N ARG A 308 -14.49 11.87 -15.84
CA ARG A 308 -15.43 10.96 -16.51
C ARG A 308 -15.44 9.51 -16.01
N GLN A 309 -14.77 9.18 -14.90
CA GLN A 309 -14.69 7.79 -14.41
C GLN A 309 -15.15 7.71 -12.95
N ASN A 310 -16.14 6.85 -12.71
CA ASN A 310 -16.63 6.50 -11.39
C ASN A 310 -16.14 5.09 -11.05
N HIS A 311 -15.80 4.88 -9.79
CA HIS A 311 -15.44 3.58 -9.26
C HIS A 311 -16.46 3.20 -8.20
N VAL A 312 -16.80 1.93 -8.13
CA VAL A 312 -17.66 1.39 -7.10
C VAL A 312 -16.90 0.29 -6.38
N MET A 313 -16.83 0.42 -5.06
CA MET A 313 -16.13 -0.49 -4.17
C MET A 313 -17.14 -1.20 -3.29
N ILE A 314 -16.96 -2.50 -3.08
CA ILE A 314 -17.69 -3.30 -2.09
C ILE A 314 -16.67 -3.91 -1.14
N THR A 315 -16.93 -3.79 0.16
CA THR A 315 -16.08 -4.29 1.24
C THR A 315 -16.88 -5.16 2.18
N PHE A 316 -16.19 -5.97 2.98
CA PHE A 316 -16.75 -6.49 4.23
C PHE A 316 -15.84 -6.20 5.42
N CYS A 317 -16.38 -6.28 6.63
CA CYS A 317 -15.61 -6.30 7.87
C CYS A 317 -16.26 -7.21 8.92
N LEU A 318 -15.48 -7.63 9.92
CA LEU A 318 -15.97 -8.40 11.06
C LEU A 318 -16.39 -7.47 12.20
N LEU A 319 -17.69 -7.39 12.48
CA LEU A 319 -18.24 -6.52 13.53
C LEU A 319 -17.81 -6.92 14.95
N ASN A 320 -17.37 -8.16 15.16
CA ASN A 320 -16.79 -8.61 16.43
C ASN A 320 -15.53 -7.80 16.81
N GLU A 321 -14.83 -7.19 15.85
CA GLU A 321 -13.69 -6.28 16.13
C GLU A 321 -14.13 -4.90 16.70
N LYS A 322 -15.43 -4.67 16.86
CA LYS A 322 -16.03 -3.47 17.47
C LYS A 322 -15.51 -2.18 16.84
N LYS A 323 -14.78 -1.34 17.59
CA LYS A 323 -14.31 -0.02 17.14
C LYS A 323 -13.25 -0.13 16.04
N GLU A 324 -12.57 -1.27 15.90
CA GLU A 324 -11.52 -1.45 14.91
C GLU A 324 -12.07 -1.43 13.48
N VAL A 325 -13.35 -1.80 13.27
CA VAL A 325 -14.01 -1.72 11.94
C VAL A 325 -14.13 -0.29 11.40
N LEU A 326 -13.94 0.72 12.26
CA LEU A 326 -13.88 2.14 11.88
C LEU A 326 -12.54 2.53 11.26
N LYS A 327 -11.56 1.62 11.23
CA LYS A 327 -10.28 1.79 10.54
C LYS A 327 -10.40 1.26 9.10
N PRO A 328 -9.84 1.96 8.10
CA PRO A 328 -9.85 1.51 6.70
C PRO A 328 -9.21 0.13 6.48
N ASP A 329 -8.22 -0.23 7.31
CA ASP A 329 -7.46 -1.48 7.17
C ASP A 329 -8.29 -2.72 7.55
N HIS A 330 -9.40 -2.53 8.29
CA HIS A 330 -10.36 -3.58 8.66
C HIS A 330 -11.55 -3.67 7.71
N GLN A 331 -11.56 -2.85 6.64
CA GLN A 331 -12.54 -2.95 5.56
C GLN A 331 -11.91 -3.74 4.41
N TYR A 332 -12.22 -5.02 4.27
CA TYR A 332 -11.63 -5.90 3.27
C TYR A 332 -12.34 -5.75 1.93
N CYS A 333 -11.64 -5.23 0.92
CA CYS A 333 -12.22 -4.98 -0.41
C CYS A 333 -12.49 -6.28 -1.17
N ILE A 334 -13.75 -6.59 -1.47
CA ILE A 334 -14.10 -7.83 -2.19
C ILE A 334 -14.41 -7.60 -3.65
N CYS A 335 -14.82 -6.39 -4.03
CA CYS A 335 -15.07 -6.02 -5.41
C CYS A 335 -14.71 -4.55 -5.64
N LEU A 336 -14.10 -4.28 -6.78
CA LEU A 336 -13.84 -2.93 -7.28
C LEU A 336 -14.03 -2.92 -8.79
N TYR A 337 -14.88 -2.04 -9.29
CA TYR A 337 -15.07 -1.87 -10.74
C TYR A 337 -15.18 -0.40 -11.14
N ILE A 338 -14.78 -0.13 -12.38
CA ILE A 338 -14.96 1.16 -13.03
C ILE A 338 -16.32 1.14 -13.71
N GLY A 339 -17.24 1.98 -13.24
CA GLY A 339 -18.61 1.98 -13.72
C GLY A 339 -19.53 2.80 -12.84
N HIS A 340 -20.82 2.68 -13.07
CA HIS A 340 -21.81 3.46 -12.35
C HIS A 340 -22.39 2.70 -11.16
N GLU A 341 -22.68 3.45 -10.11
CA GLU A 341 -23.49 2.97 -8.99
C GLU A 341 -24.97 2.97 -9.43
N ASN A 342 -25.35 1.92 -10.15
CA ASN A 342 -26.71 1.69 -10.62
C ASN A 342 -27.10 0.23 -10.39
N TYR A 343 -28.41 -0.05 -10.46
CA TYR A 343 -28.95 -1.38 -10.18
C TYR A 343 -28.45 -2.46 -11.16
N LYS A 344 -28.33 -2.16 -12.45
CA LYS A 344 -27.95 -3.14 -13.47
C LYS A 344 -26.52 -3.65 -13.22
N ASP A 345 -25.60 -2.74 -12.97
CA ASP A 345 -24.19 -3.05 -12.75
C ASP A 345 -24.01 -3.76 -11.40
N LEU A 346 -24.65 -3.25 -10.34
CA LEU A 346 -24.58 -3.89 -9.02
C LEU A 346 -25.28 -5.25 -8.99
N ALA A 347 -26.29 -5.50 -9.82
CA ALA A 347 -26.92 -6.82 -9.91
C ALA A 347 -25.96 -7.88 -10.46
N LYS A 348 -25.17 -7.52 -11.47
CA LYS A 348 -24.09 -8.37 -11.99
C LYS A 348 -23.06 -8.67 -10.90
N VAL A 349 -22.67 -7.66 -10.13
CA VAL A 349 -21.74 -7.84 -9.00
C VAL A 349 -22.36 -8.69 -7.88
N GLY A 350 -23.65 -8.53 -7.59
CA GLY A 350 -24.36 -9.35 -6.61
C GLY A 350 -24.33 -10.84 -6.95
N GLN A 351 -24.44 -11.18 -8.25
CA GLN A 351 -24.35 -12.57 -8.72
C GLN A 351 -22.99 -13.21 -8.41
N LEU A 352 -21.88 -12.45 -8.48
CA LEU A 352 -20.54 -12.97 -8.17
C LEU A 352 -20.39 -13.52 -6.75
N PHE A 353 -21.20 -13.01 -5.81
CA PHE A 353 -21.11 -13.37 -4.39
C PHE A 353 -22.32 -14.15 -3.88
N GLN A 354 -23.35 -14.35 -4.71
CA GLN A 354 -24.62 -14.88 -4.27
C GLN A 354 -24.47 -16.23 -3.57
N ASP A 355 -23.78 -17.18 -4.20
CA ASP A 355 -23.59 -18.53 -3.67
C ASP A 355 -22.79 -18.50 -2.36
N GLN A 356 -21.66 -17.78 -2.34
CA GLN A 356 -20.84 -17.63 -1.14
C GLN A 356 -21.62 -17.02 0.05
N LEU A 357 -22.49 -16.04 -0.20
CA LEU A 357 -23.29 -15.43 0.85
C LEU A 357 -24.39 -16.37 1.37
N PHE A 358 -25.00 -17.17 0.50
CA PHE A 358 -25.96 -18.19 0.95
C PHE A 358 -25.28 -19.33 1.71
N ASP A 359 -24.12 -19.77 1.28
CA ASP A 359 -23.33 -20.79 1.98
C ASP A 359 -22.94 -20.30 3.38
N LEU A 360 -22.43 -19.06 3.48
CA LEU A 360 -22.13 -18.44 4.77
C LEU A 360 -23.37 -18.35 5.66
N LYS A 361 -24.51 -17.92 5.12
CA LYS A 361 -25.77 -17.81 5.88
C LYS A 361 -26.25 -19.17 6.42
N ASN A 362 -26.20 -20.21 5.59
CA ASN A 362 -26.85 -21.49 5.87
C ASN A 362 -25.94 -22.44 6.64
N SER A 363 -24.64 -22.43 6.35
CA SER A 363 -23.68 -23.42 6.84
C SER A 363 -22.59 -22.82 7.72
N GLY A 364 -22.41 -21.49 7.71
CA GLY A 364 -21.28 -20.84 8.36
C GLY A 364 -19.98 -21.05 7.57
N ILE A 365 -18.85 -21.05 8.28
CA ILE A 365 -17.54 -21.34 7.70
C ILE A 365 -16.74 -22.26 8.62
N ILE A 366 -16.15 -23.31 8.04
CA ILE A 366 -15.27 -24.24 8.77
C ILE A 366 -13.83 -23.77 8.59
N ASP A 367 -13.11 -23.59 9.71
CA ASP A 367 -11.70 -23.20 9.68
C ASP A 367 -10.76 -24.40 9.50
N GLN A 368 -9.45 -24.12 9.44
CA GLN A 368 -8.41 -25.14 9.24
C GLN A 368 -8.32 -26.15 10.38
N ASP A 369 -8.83 -25.80 11.57
CA ASP A 369 -8.84 -26.67 12.75
C ASP A 369 -10.14 -27.51 12.82
N GLY A 370 -11.03 -27.39 11.83
CA GLY A 370 -12.31 -28.07 11.78
C GLY A 370 -13.40 -27.43 12.65
N VAL A 371 -13.18 -26.22 13.17
CA VAL A 371 -14.19 -25.49 13.96
C VAL A 371 -15.18 -24.84 13.00
N ASN A 372 -16.47 -25.11 13.18
CA ASN A 372 -17.53 -24.42 12.44
C ASN A 372 -17.90 -23.10 13.12
N TRP A 373 -17.89 -22.03 12.34
CA TRP A 373 -18.23 -20.68 12.76
C TRP A 373 -19.58 -20.27 12.15
N PRO A 374 -20.65 -20.15 12.95
CA PRO A 374 -21.90 -19.56 12.49
C PRO A 374 -21.68 -18.13 11.99
N VAL A 375 -22.39 -17.72 10.95
CA VAL A 375 -22.26 -16.39 10.36
C VAL A 375 -23.61 -15.69 10.32
N GLU A 376 -23.66 -14.45 10.78
CA GLU A 376 -24.79 -13.56 10.55
C GLU A 376 -24.37 -12.37 9.69
N LEU A 377 -25.06 -12.18 8.57
CA LEU A 377 -24.75 -11.15 7.59
C LEU A 377 -25.55 -9.87 7.86
N PHE A 378 -24.88 -8.74 7.69
CA PHE A 378 -25.45 -7.40 7.74
C PHE A 378 -25.05 -6.59 6.52
N PHE A 379 -25.84 -5.57 6.21
CA PHE A 379 -25.51 -4.59 5.17
C PHE A 379 -25.63 -3.16 5.70
N CYS A 380 -24.68 -2.31 5.34
CA CYS A 380 -24.78 -0.87 5.54
C CYS A 380 -24.11 -0.12 4.39
N GLY A 381 -24.78 0.91 3.89
CA GLY A 381 -24.26 1.82 2.88
C GLY A 381 -24.91 3.18 3.01
N ASP A 382 -24.43 4.14 2.21
CA ASP A 382 -25.16 5.38 2.06
C ASP A 382 -26.59 5.10 1.55
N TRP A 383 -27.49 6.05 1.77
CA TRP A 383 -28.91 5.85 1.50
C TRP A 383 -29.22 5.54 0.03
N LYS A 384 -28.46 6.12 -0.91
CA LYS A 384 -28.64 5.85 -2.35
C LYS A 384 -28.19 4.41 -2.66
N PHE A 385 -27.05 3.99 -2.11
CA PHE A 385 -26.55 2.63 -2.25
C PHE A 385 -27.55 1.62 -1.68
N MET A 386 -28.12 1.90 -0.50
CA MET A 386 -29.15 1.08 0.16
C MET A 386 -30.38 0.88 -0.72
N TYR A 387 -30.90 1.94 -1.37
CA TYR A 387 -32.04 1.80 -2.29
C TYR A 387 -31.73 0.82 -3.43
N ILE A 388 -30.53 0.93 -4.00
CA ILE A 388 -30.13 0.09 -5.13
C ILE A 388 -30.04 -1.37 -4.68
N ILE A 389 -29.33 -1.64 -3.58
CA ILE A 389 -29.16 -2.99 -3.05
C ILE A 389 -30.49 -3.61 -2.64
N MET A 390 -31.39 -2.84 -2.02
CA MET A 390 -32.70 -3.33 -1.59
C MET A 390 -33.74 -3.37 -2.72
N GLY A 391 -33.37 -2.94 -3.94
CA GLY A 391 -34.26 -2.90 -5.09
C GLY A 391 -35.46 -1.97 -4.92
N THR A 392 -35.34 -0.89 -4.13
CA THR A 392 -36.46 0.01 -3.78
C THR A 392 -36.39 1.37 -4.48
N ASN A 393 -37.51 2.10 -4.49
CA ASN A 393 -37.67 3.37 -5.20
C ASN A 393 -36.92 4.55 -4.56
N ALA A 394 -36.56 5.55 -5.37
CA ALA A 394 -35.77 6.72 -5.00
C ALA A 394 -36.29 7.55 -3.78
N PRO A 395 -35.44 8.42 -3.17
CA PRO A 395 -35.79 9.24 -2.00
C PRO A 395 -37.02 10.16 -2.15
N ASN A 396 -37.38 10.49 -3.39
CA ASN A 396 -38.53 11.33 -3.73
C ASN A 396 -39.84 10.53 -3.90
N SER A 397 -39.81 9.21 -3.70
CA SER A 397 -40.98 8.36 -3.82
C SER A 397 -42.04 8.68 -2.75
N LYS A 398 -43.30 8.36 -3.06
CA LYS A 398 -44.43 8.54 -2.13
C LYS A 398 -44.21 7.78 -0.82
N TYR A 399 -43.57 6.61 -0.89
CA TYR A 399 -43.18 5.78 0.24
C TYR A 399 -41.65 5.70 0.31
N PHE A 400 -41.04 6.78 0.79
CA PHE A 400 -39.58 6.96 0.82
C PHE A 400 -38.86 6.08 1.86
N CYS A 401 -39.52 5.57 2.90
CA CYS A 401 -38.77 4.92 3.98
C CYS A 401 -38.35 3.51 3.55
N LEU A 402 -37.10 3.10 3.81
CA LEU A 402 -36.62 1.73 3.56
C LEU A 402 -37.24 0.71 4.52
N TYR A 403 -37.69 1.16 5.69
CA TYR A 403 -38.03 0.32 6.84
C TYR A 403 -39.52 0.27 7.16
N CYS A 404 -40.32 1.20 6.63
CA CYS A 404 -41.75 1.24 6.87
C CYS A 404 -42.56 1.86 5.71
N ASN A 405 -43.88 1.67 5.76
CA ASN A 405 -44.83 2.16 4.76
C ASN A 405 -45.24 3.65 4.95
N CYS A 406 -44.34 4.48 5.51
CA CYS A 406 -44.61 5.89 5.76
C CYS A 406 -44.75 6.68 4.45
N LYS A 407 -45.83 7.46 4.34
CA LYS A 407 -46.03 8.39 3.21
C LYS A 407 -45.18 9.64 3.42
N ALA A 408 -44.64 10.20 2.34
CA ALA A 408 -43.84 11.43 2.39
C ALA A 408 -44.55 12.59 3.12
N SER A 409 -45.88 12.71 3.00
CA SER A 409 -46.69 13.73 3.69
C SER A 409 -46.88 13.51 5.19
N LEU A 410 -46.52 12.33 5.70
CA LEU A 410 -46.64 11.94 7.11
C LEU A 410 -45.28 11.81 7.82
N ARG A 411 -44.19 12.19 7.15
CA ARG A 411 -42.81 12.09 7.69
C ARG A 411 -42.62 12.75 9.06
N TRP A 412 -43.24 13.91 9.23
CA TRP A 412 -43.17 14.76 10.42
C TRP A 412 -44.01 14.22 11.59
N ASP A 413 -44.94 13.29 11.35
CA ASP A 413 -45.93 12.86 12.34
C ASP A 413 -45.34 11.81 13.29
N MET A 414 -44.87 12.27 14.45
CA MET A 414 -44.28 11.43 15.49
C MET A 414 -45.32 10.70 16.35
N ASN A 415 -46.61 11.01 16.24
CA ASN A 415 -47.66 10.31 16.99
C ASN A 415 -48.01 8.96 16.36
N LYS A 416 -47.58 8.72 15.12
CA LYS A 416 -47.76 7.44 14.43
C LYS A 416 -46.67 6.45 14.80
N ILE A 417 -47.07 5.20 14.95
CA ILE A 417 -46.19 4.06 15.18
C ILE A 417 -45.72 3.55 13.82
N TRP A 418 -44.40 3.45 13.64
CA TRP A 418 -43.75 3.00 12.42
C TRP A 418 -42.76 1.89 12.75
N ASN A 419 -43.22 0.65 12.73
CA ASN A 419 -42.38 -0.51 13.01
C ASN A 419 -41.48 -0.85 11.80
N ASN A 420 -40.27 -1.35 12.07
CA ASN A 420 -39.36 -1.87 11.05
C ASN A 420 -39.91 -3.19 10.47
N THR A 421 -40.85 -3.06 9.54
CA THR A 421 -41.62 -4.18 8.95
C THR A 421 -41.48 -4.25 7.44
N GLU A 422 -40.40 -3.65 6.92
CA GLU A 422 -40.15 -3.50 5.49
C GLU A 422 -41.13 -2.53 4.80
N ASN A 423 -40.72 -1.96 3.67
CA ASN A 423 -41.60 -1.17 2.82
C ASN A 423 -42.21 -2.05 1.72
N THR A 424 -43.46 -2.43 1.94
CA THR A 424 -44.28 -3.24 1.02
C THR A 424 -45.01 -2.43 -0.06
N ARG A 425 -44.98 -1.09 0.01
CA ARG A 425 -45.83 -0.22 -0.82
C ARG A 425 -45.10 0.44 -2.00
N CYS A 426 -43.80 0.22 -2.13
CA CYS A 426 -43.04 0.62 -3.31
C CYS A 426 -43.07 -0.46 -4.38
N GLU A 427 -42.90 -0.07 -5.64
CA GLU A 427 -42.45 -1.00 -6.69
C GLU A 427 -41.04 -1.48 -6.34
N ARG A 428 -40.79 -2.79 -6.44
CA ARG A 428 -39.54 -3.39 -5.99
C ARG A 428 -38.94 -4.25 -7.08
N LYS A 429 -37.65 -4.06 -7.29
CA LYS A 429 -36.78 -5.05 -7.92
C LYS A 429 -36.30 -6.03 -6.87
N SER A 430 -35.79 -7.17 -7.30
CA SER A 430 -35.19 -8.15 -6.38
C SER A 430 -34.02 -7.52 -5.62
N PRO A 431 -33.93 -7.73 -4.29
CA PRO A 431 -32.74 -7.36 -3.53
C PRO A 431 -31.49 -8.04 -4.09
N LEU A 432 -30.37 -7.32 -4.10
CA LEU A 432 -29.12 -7.78 -4.69
C LEU A 432 -28.33 -8.73 -3.78
N PHE A 433 -28.63 -8.73 -2.48
CA PHE A 433 -28.05 -9.65 -1.50
C PHE A 433 -29.14 -10.39 -0.70
N PRO A 434 -29.89 -11.30 -1.33
CA PRO A 434 -31.04 -11.98 -0.70
C PRO A 434 -30.65 -12.87 0.50
N ALA A 435 -29.37 -13.21 0.66
CA ALA A 435 -28.86 -13.90 1.84
C ALA A 435 -28.98 -13.04 3.11
N ILE A 436 -28.94 -11.70 3.00
CA ILE A 436 -29.02 -10.78 4.15
C ILE A 436 -30.47 -10.59 4.55
N ASN A 437 -30.78 -10.80 5.82
CA ASN A 437 -32.13 -10.59 6.33
C ASN A 437 -32.50 -9.11 6.29
N GLN A 438 -33.76 -8.79 5.96
CA GLN A 438 -34.25 -7.42 5.86
C GLN A 438 -33.98 -6.56 7.12
N LYS A 439 -34.09 -7.16 8.31
CA LYS A 439 -33.79 -6.48 9.59
C LYS A 439 -32.30 -6.18 9.82
N ASN A 440 -31.40 -6.74 9.01
CA ASN A 440 -29.95 -6.58 9.11
C ASN A 440 -29.39 -5.53 8.12
N TYR A 441 -30.28 -4.80 7.44
CA TYR A 441 -29.96 -3.59 6.69
C TYR A 441 -29.99 -2.40 7.65
N ILE A 442 -28.82 -1.98 8.12
CA ILE A 442 -28.69 -0.98 9.18
C ILE A 442 -28.46 0.40 8.57
N PRO A 443 -29.11 1.48 9.07
CA PRO A 443 -28.89 2.83 8.57
C PRO A 443 -27.48 3.33 8.90
N ASP A 444 -26.88 4.04 7.95
CA ASP A 444 -25.57 4.63 8.16
C ASP A 444 -25.61 5.85 9.10
N GLU A 445 -24.86 5.74 10.19
CA GLU A 445 -24.68 6.78 11.20
C GLU A 445 -24.03 8.05 10.63
N LEU A 446 -23.05 7.93 9.73
CA LEU A 446 -22.33 9.08 9.19
C LEU A 446 -23.25 9.94 8.33
N HIS A 447 -23.96 9.33 7.37
CA HIS A 447 -24.85 10.04 6.48
C HIS A 447 -26.11 10.57 7.19
N LEU A 448 -26.60 9.90 8.24
CA LEU A 448 -27.62 10.48 9.13
C LEU A 448 -27.16 11.81 9.69
N PHE A 449 -25.94 11.86 10.24
CA PHE A 449 -25.35 13.09 10.76
C PHE A 449 -25.16 14.16 9.71
N LEU A 450 -24.50 13.82 8.60
CA LEU A 450 -24.16 14.78 7.55
C LEU A 450 -25.40 15.44 6.97
N ARG A 451 -26.44 14.66 6.66
CA ARG A 451 -27.65 15.14 5.97
C ARG A 451 -28.57 15.92 6.89
N ILE A 452 -28.73 15.52 8.14
CA ILE A 452 -29.52 16.30 9.11
C ILE A 452 -28.82 17.62 9.42
N SER A 453 -27.48 17.62 9.53
CA SER A 453 -26.71 18.86 9.69
C SER A 453 -26.89 19.81 8.51
N ASP A 454 -26.90 19.29 7.28
CA ASP A 454 -27.14 20.10 6.07
C ASP A 454 -28.51 20.76 6.12
N VAL A 455 -29.55 20.02 6.49
CA VAL A 455 -30.92 20.55 6.61
C VAL A 455 -31.00 21.69 7.62
N LEU A 456 -30.38 21.52 8.80
CA LEU A 456 -30.35 22.56 9.84
C LEU A 456 -29.68 23.85 9.34
N MET A 457 -28.57 23.73 8.62
CA MET A 457 -27.85 24.86 8.04
C MET A 457 -28.61 25.50 6.87
N GLU A 458 -29.18 24.68 5.98
CA GLU A 458 -30.00 25.13 4.85
C GLU A 458 -31.19 25.95 5.33
N CYS A 459 -31.89 25.47 6.36
CA CYS A 459 -33.03 26.17 6.93
C CYS A 459 -32.62 27.51 7.55
N LEU A 460 -31.52 27.55 8.31
CA LEU A 460 -30.99 28.79 8.88
C LEU A 460 -30.57 29.78 7.79
N PHE A 461 -29.78 29.34 6.81
CA PHE A 461 -29.27 30.23 5.76
C PHE A 461 -30.37 30.72 4.83
N ALA A 462 -31.38 29.90 4.54
CA ALA A 462 -32.57 30.34 3.81
C ALA A 462 -33.29 31.49 4.53
N ASP A 463 -33.36 31.48 5.85
CA ASP A 463 -33.93 32.58 6.63
C ASP A 463 -33.04 33.83 6.59
N LEU A 464 -31.72 33.67 6.69
CA LEU A 464 -30.79 34.79 6.66
C LEU A 464 -30.73 35.46 5.28
N ILE A 465 -30.73 34.67 4.20
CA ILE A 465 -30.64 35.15 2.81
C ILE A 465 -31.87 35.98 2.42
N LYS A 466 -33.05 35.70 2.98
CA LYS A 466 -34.28 36.47 2.71
C LYS A 466 -34.25 37.90 3.28
N LYS A 467 -33.36 38.19 4.22
CA LYS A 467 -33.27 39.52 4.84
C LYS A 467 -32.64 40.53 3.87
N LYS A 468 -33.23 41.73 3.76
CA LYS A 468 -32.73 42.81 2.88
C LYS A 468 -31.26 43.19 3.15
N GLU A 469 -30.84 42.99 4.39
CA GLU A 469 -29.53 43.37 4.93
C GLU A 469 -28.46 42.30 4.71
N PHE A 470 -28.83 41.16 4.10
CA PHE A 470 -28.01 39.96 4.06
C PHE A 470 -26.60 40.23 3.52
N GLN A 471 -26.50 40.81 2.32
CA GLN A 471 -25.22 40.98 1.64
C GLN A 471 -24.29 41.98 2.35
N LYS A 472 -24.83 43.04 2.96
CA LYS A 472 -24.04 44.13 3.53
C LYS A 472 -23.64 43.88 4.98
N GLN A 473 -24.50 43.25 5.79
CA GLN A 473 -24.31 43.14 7.24
C GLN A 473 -24.27 41.69 7.73
N ILE A 474 -25.25 40.87 7.38
CA ILE A 474 -25.38 39.52 7.96
C ILE A 474 -24.30 38.58 7.43
N LYS A 475 -24.04 38.61 6.11
CA LYS A 475 -23.01 37.80 5.46
C LYS A 475 -21.64 37.94 6.15
N PRO A 476 -21.03 39.14 6.25
CA PRO A 476 -19.71 39.27 6.87
C PRO A 476 -19.72 38.89 8.36
N ALA A 477 -20.83 39.14 9.08
CA ALA A 477 -20.96 38.75 10.48
C ALA A 477 -21.02 37.22 10.67
N VAL A 478 -21.76 36.51 9.81
CA VAL A 478 -21.81 35.04 9.83
C VAL A 478 -20.44 34.44 9.50
N GLU A 479 -19.78 34.92 8.44
CA GLU A 479 -18.44 34.47 8.06
C GLU A 479 -17.41 34.70 9.19
N LEU A 480 -17.53 35.82 9.92
CA LEU A 480 -16.71 36.09 11.11
C LEU A 480 -17.02 35.12 12.26
N ALA A 481 -18.28 34.79 12.53
CA ALA A 481 -18.64 33.82 13.56
C ALA A 481 -18.10 32.42 13.25
N PHE A 482 -18.14 31.98 11.99
CA PHE A 482 -17.48 30.74 11.56
C PHE A 482 -15.96 30.79 11.76
N LYS A 483 -15.32 31.92 11.42
CA LYS A 483 -13.88 32.12 11.65
C LYS A 483 -13.53 32.05 13.14
N ASN A 484 -14.37 32.59 14.03
CA ASN A 484 -14.15 32.56 15.49
C ASN A 484 -14.16 31.13 16.04
N ILE A 485 -15.02 30.27 15.49
CA ILE A 485 -15.00 28.83 15.79
C ILE A 485 -13.97 28.07 14.93
N LYS A 486 -13.01 28.74 14.28
CA LYS A 486 -11.96 28.13 13.46
C LYS A 486 -12.49 27.20 12.34
N VAL A 487 -13.63 27.53 11.75
CA VAL A 487 -14.20 26.82 10.59
C VAL A 487 -14.11 27.74 9.37
N HIS A 488 -13.55 27.24 8.27
CA HIS A 488 -13.50 28.00 7.02
C HIS A 488 -14.88 27.96 6.33
N PHE A 489 -15.55 29.11 6.25
CA PHE A 489 -16.86 29.23 5.64
C PHE A 489 -17.01 30.57 4.92
N LYS A 490 -17.55 30.53 3.71
CA LYS A 490 -17.87 31.71 2.89
C LYS A 490 -19.15 31.51 2.10
N PHE A 491 -19.91 32.60 1.93
CA PHE A 491 -21.00 32.71 0.98
C PHE A 491 -20.49 33.23 -0.37
N PHE A 492 -20.94 32.62 -1.46
CA PHE A 492 -20.63 33.02 -2.82
C PHE A 492 -21.86 32.93 -3.71
N GLN A 493 -21.86 33.64 -4.83
CA GLN A 493 -22.97 33.59 -5.79
C GLN A 493 -22.69 32.56 -6.88
N SER A 494 -23.70 31.77 -7.23
CA SER A 494 -23.72 30.92 -8.42
C SER A 494 -24.90 31.35 -9.27
N GLY A 495 -24.64 32.21 -10.26
CA GLY A 495 -25.68 32.93 -10.98
C GLY A 495 -26.44 33.87 -10.06
N LYS A 496 -27.77 33.74 -9.99
CA LYS A 496 -28.65 34.55 -9.13
C LYS A 496 -28.80 34.01 -7.70
N ASN A 497 -28.31 32.80 -7.43
CA ASN A 497 -28.50 32.13 -6.16
C ASN A 497 -27.28 32.26 -5.26
N TRP A 498 -27.51 32.41 -3.96
CA TRP A 498 -26.47 32.34 -2.95
C TRP A 498 -26.19 30.89 -2.58
N ASN A 499 -24.91 30.52 -2.65
CA ASN A 499 -24.37 29.25 -2.20
C ASN A 499 -23.34 29.50 -1.10
N TRP A 500 -22.92 28.45 -0.42
CA TRP A 500 -21.93 28.51 0.64
C TRP A 500 -20.94 27.35 0.56
N THR A 501 -19.85 27.48 1.30
CA THR A 501 -18.81 26.46 1.40
C THR A 501 -19.40 25.19 2.01
N SER A 502 -19.28 24.06 1.32
CA SER A 502 -19.67 22.75 1.89
C SER A 502 -18.77 22.39 3.05
N LEU A 503 -19.36 22.10 4.21
CA LEU A 503 -18.61 21.73 5.42
C LEU A 503 -18.39 20.22 5.51
N MET A 504 -17.20 19.82 5.93
CA MET A 504 -16.87 18.41 6.19
C MET A 504 -17.38 17.97 7.56
N GLY A 505 -17.40 16.66 7.83
CA GLY A 505 -17.90 16.09 9.09
C GLY A 505 -17.36 16.76 10.37
N PRO A 506 -16.03 16.94 10.53
CA PRO A 506 -15.47 17.62 11.71
C PRO A 506 -15.96 19.07 11.87
N ASP A 507 -16.01 19.83 10.78
CA ASP A 507 -16.48 21.22 10.79
C ASP A 507 -17.97 21.30 11.14
N LYS A 508 -18.80 20.42 10.58
CA LYS A 508 -20.23 20.30 10.94
C LYS A 508 -20.43 20.03 12.43
N LYS A 509 -19.62 19.13 13.03
CA LYS A 509 -19.70 18.85 14.48
C LYS A 509 -19.40 20.10 15.30
N LYS A 510 -18.37 20.84 14.90
CA LYS A 510 -17.99 22.08 15.58
C LYS A 510 -19.05 23.16 15.43
N THR A 511 -19.60 23.32 14.23
CA THR A 511 -20.70 24.25 13.93
C THR A 511 -21.94 23.96 14.78
N LEU A 512 -22.39 22.70 14.86
CA LEU A 512 -23.55 22.33 15.69
C LEU A 512 -23.31 22.54 17.19
N LYS A 513 -22.06 22.45 17.64
CA LYS A 513 -21.69 22.63 19.06
C LYS A 513 -21.49 24.08 19.46
N GLU A 514 -20.91 24.91 18.59
CA GLU A 514 -20.34 26.21 18.98
C GLU A 514 -20.91 27.41 18.21
N PHE A 515 -21.56 27.22 17.05
CA PHE A 515 -22.03 28.36 16.24
C PHE A 515 -23.19 29.09 16.95
N PRO A 516 -23.11 30.43 17.16
CA PRO A 516 -24.08 31.18 17.96
C PRO A 516 -25.28 31.63 17.10
N VAL A 517 -26.24 30.72 16.87
CA VAL A 517 -27.41 31.00 16.01
C VAL A 517 -28.25 32.16 16.53
N SER A 518 -28.39 32.28 17.85
CA SER A 518 -29.15 33.33 18.54
C SER A 518 -28.68 34.76 18.21
N GLN A 519 -27.43 34.95 17.76
CA GLN A 519 -26.92 36.26 17.35
C GLN A 519 -27.50 36.75 16.01
N PHE A 520 -28.02 35.85 15.17
CA PHE A 520 -28.44 36.16 13.79
C PHE A 520 -29.96 36.09 13.57
N ILE A 521 -30.66 35.42 14.48
CA ILE A 521 -32.12 35.30 14.49
C ILE A 521 -32.64 35.99 15.76
N PRO A 522 -33.48 37.03 15.64
CA PRO A 522 -33.94 37.78 16.80
C PRO A 522 -34.88 36.94 17.68
N ASP A 523 -35.04 37.42 18.92
CA ASP A 523 -35.99 36.93 19.91
C ASP A 523 -35.78 35.47 20.32
N ILE A 524 -36.77 34.93 21.05
CA ILE A 524 -36.80 33.54 21.53
C ILE A 524 -36.62 32.51 20.42
N ARG A 525 -36.98 32.86 19.16
CA ARG A 525 -36.81 31.98 18.00
C ARG A 525 -35.34 31.64 17.75
N GLY A 526 -34.43 32.61 17.90
CA GLY A 526 -33.01 32.37 17.73
C GLY A 526 -32.43 31.42 18.78
N GLU A 527 -32.85 31.60 20.04
CA GLU A 527 -32.48 30.71 21.14
C GLU A 527 -33.00 29.29 20.93
N ASP A 528 -34.23 29.15 20.46
CA ASP A 528 -34.84 27.84 20.20
C ASP A 528 -34.17 27.09 19.05
N ILE A 529 -33.78 27.78 17.96
CA ILE A 529 -32.99 27.16 16.89
C ILE A 529 -31.60 26.77 17.40
N GLU A 530 -30.97 27.61 18.22
CA GLU A 530 -29.67 27.26 18.80
C GLU A 530 -29.78 26.01 19.68
N LYS A 531 -30.78 25.95 20.58
CA LYS A 531 -31.08 24.76 21.39
C LYS A 531 -31.34 23.54 20.52
N LEU A 532 -32.06 23.68 19.41
CA LEU A 532 -32.31 22.60 18.45
C LEU A 532 -31.01 22.04 17.86
N TRP A 533 -30.01 22.88 17.56
CA TRP A 533 -28.70 22.47 17.08
C TRP A 533 -27.89 21.74 18.17
N ARG A 534 -27.87 22.29 19.39
CA ARG A 534 -27.19 21.67 20.54
C ARG A 534 -27.79 20.31 20.88
N GLU A 535 -29.11 20.21 20.79
CA GLU A 535 -29.84 18.99 21.09
C GLU A 535 -29.59 17.91 20.05
N PHE A 536 -29.57 18.26 18.76
CA PHE A 536 -29.16 17.31 17.72
C PHE A 536 -27.73 16.80 17.93
N TYR A 537 -26.79 17.69 18.29
CA TYR A 537 -25.43 17.30 18.62
C TYR A 537 -25.37 16.36 19.83
N ARG A 538 -26.15 16.63 20.89
CA ARG A 538 -26.28 15.75 22.06
C ARG A 538 -26.79 14.37 21.65
N LEU A 539 -27.89 14.29 20.91
CA LEU A 539 -28.48 13.04 20.42
C LEU A 539 -27.47 12.26 19.56
N TYR A 540 -26.76 12.94 18.66
CA TYR A 540 -25.74 12.31 17.85
C TYR A 540 -24.58 11.72 18.66
N THR A 541 -24.15 12.38 19.76
CA THR A 541 -23.08 11.84 20.62
C THR A 541 -23.51 10.59 21.41
N ILE A 542 -24.83 10.39 21.64
CA ILE A 542 -25.35 9.15 22.24
C ILE A 542 -25.11 7.95 21.31
N LEU A 543 -25.25 8.13 19.99
CA LEU A 543 -24.96 7.07 19.00
C LEU A 543 -23.50 6.57 19.04
N HIS A 544 -22.60 7.34 19.64
CA HIS A 544 -21.18 7.01 19.72
C HIS A 544 -20.80 6.16 20.94
N LYS A 545 -21.74 5.98 21.88
CA LYS A 545 -21.57 5.12 23.05
C LYS A 545 -21.50 3.66 22.62
N GLU A 546 -20.56 2.93 23.20
CA GLU A 546 -20.36 1.51 22.92
C GLU A 546 -21.43 0.64 23.58
N TYR A 547 -21.87 1.04 24.77
CA TYR A 547 -22.90 0.36 25.55
C TYR A 547 -23.99 1.36 25.92
N LEU A 548 -25.25 0.94 25.74
CA LEU A 548 -26.43 1.71 26.09
C LEU A 548 -27.38 0.80 26.88
N SER A 549 -27.89 1.31 27.99
CA SER A 549 -28.98 0.68 28.75
C SER A 549 -30.32 0.82 28.01
N ASP A 550 -31.31 0.00 28.34
CA ASP A 550 -32.66 0.12 27.73
C ASP A 550 -33.27 1.49 28.05
N GLN A 551 -33.09 1.97 29.28
CA GLN A 551 -33.53 3.31 29.69
C GLN A 551 -32.90 4.42 28.86
N GLU A 552 -31.61 4.33 28.53
CA GLU A 552 -30.97 5.31 27.65
C GLU A 552 -31.51 5.25 26.22
N ILE A 553 -31.85 4.07 25.71
CA ILE A 553 -32.44 3.91 24.37
C ILE A 553 -33.87 4.46 24.36
N ASP A 554 -34.66 4.18 25.40
CA ASP A 554 -36.02 4.69 25.55
C ASP A 554 -36.03 6.22 25.66
N GLN A 555 -35.12 6.79 26.46
CA GLN A 555 -34.95 8.23 26.56
C GLN A 555 -34.50 8.83 25.21
N PHE A 556 -33.58 8.17 24.50
CA PHE A 556 -33.17 8.59 23.17
C PHE A 556 -34.34 8.61 22.18
N GLU A 557 -35.22 7.60 22.22
CA GLU A 557 -36.44 7.58 21.39
C GLU A 557 -37.37 8.77 21.70
N ILE A 558 -37.62 9.03 22.98
CA ILE A 558 -38.46 10.15 23.42
C ILE A 558 -37.84 11.49 22.97
N ASP A 559 -36.55 11.67 23.23
CA ASP A 559 -35.84 12.92 22.94
C ASP A 559 -35.75 13.19 21.43
N THR A 560 -35.48 12.17 20.62
CA THR A 560 -35.45 12.32 19.15
C THR A 560 -36.82 12.66 18.58
N GLN A 561 -37.90 12.07 19.08
CA GLN A 561 -39.26 12.41 18.65
C GLN A 561 -39.65 13.84 19.07
N ASN A 562 -39.32 14.23 20.30
CA ASN A 562 -39.52 15.61 20.78
C ASN A 562 -38.69 16.62 20.00
N TRP A 563 -37.48 16.25 19.59
CA TRP A 563 -36.63 17.07 18.74
C TRP A 563 -37.27 17.32 17.37
N ILE A 564 -37.87 16.31 16.74
CA ILE A 564 -38.63 16.48 15.49
C ILE A 564 -39.85 17.39 15.72
N CYS A 565 -40.63 17.16 16.78
CA CYS A 565 -41.77 18.00 17.14
C CYS A 565 -41.37 19.47 17.36
N THR A 566 -40.20 19.70 17.95
CA THR A 566 -39.63 21.04 18.12
C THR A 566 -39.24 21.63 16.77
N PHE A 567 -38.56 20.86 15.91
CA PHE A 567 -38.12 21.31 14.59
C PHE A 567 -39.27 21.88 13.73
N TYR A 568 -40.41 21.19 13.64
CA TYR A 568 -41.54 21.64 12.81
C TYR A 568 -42.56 22.52 13.55
N ARG A 569 -42.24 23.04 14.75
CA ARG A 569 -43.18 23.78 15.61
C ARG A 569 -43.95 24.84 14.79
N PRO A 570 -45.29 24.72 14.67
CA PRO A 570 -46.08 25.61 13.84
C PRO A 570 -46.16 27.01 14.47
N THR A 571 -46.30 28.02 13.62
CA THR A 571 -46.63 29.38 14.06
C THR A 571 -47.98 29.38 14.78
N GLN A 572 -48.02 29.98 15.97
CA GLN A 572 -49.23 30.09 16.79
C GLN A 572 -49.75 31.53 16.78
N GLY A 573 -51.07 31.69 16.82
CA GLY A 573 -51.75 32.99 16.78
C GLY A 573 -52.28 33.39 15.40
N HIS A 574 -53.10 34.45 15.34
CA HIS A 574 -53.65 34.97 14.09
C HIS A 574 -52.56 35.66 13.25
N MET A 575 -52.60 35.50 11.93
CA MET A 575 -51.65 36.18 11.03
C MET A 575 -51.66 37.69 11.26
N ASN A 576 -50.46 38.27 11.38
CA ASN A 576 -50.23 39.70 11.59
C ASN A 576 -50.76 40.27 12.92
N SER A 577 -50.97 39.42 13.93
CA SER A 577 -51.24 39.88 15.31
C SER A 577 -49.95 40.07 16.10
N GLY A 578 -49.92 41.06 17.01
CA GLY A 578 -48.76 41.30 17.89
C GLY A 578 -48.49 40.18 18.91
N THR A 579 -49.36 39.17 18.97
CA THR A 579 -49.24 37.96 19.81
C THR A 579 -48.83 36.72 19.02
N GLN A 580 -48.46 36.86 17.74
CA GLN A 580 -48.04 35.76 16.89
C GLN A 580 -46.68 35.19 17.34
N ILE A 581 -46.66 33.94 17.79
CA ILE A 581 -45.43 33.22 18.10
C ILE A 581 -44.97 32.52 16.83
N SER A 582 -43.89 33.01 16.22
CA SER A 582 -43.32 32.43 15.01
C SER A 582 -42.87 30.99 15.22
N GLY A 583 -43.27 30.10 14.31
CA GLY A 583 -42.80 28.72 14.29
C GLY A 583 -41.31 28.62 13.94
N LEU A 584 -40.76 27.40 14.02
CA LEU A 584 -39.37 27.15 13.64
C LEU A 584 -39.26 26.87 12.14
N TYR A 585 -39.58 25.65 11.71
CA TYR A 585 -39.53 25.20 10.32
C TYR A 585 -40.80 24.46 9.90
N ARG A 586 -40.94 24.12 8.62
CA ARG A 586 -42.17 23.53 8.07
C ARG A 586 -42.15 22.01 8.19
N LYS A 587 -43.34 21.41 8.12
CA LYS A 587 -43.52 19.95 8.02
C LYS A 587 -42.80 19.34 6.84
N ASP A 588 -42.76 20.05 5.71
CA ASP A 588 -42.10 19.61 4.49
C ASP A 588 -40.57 19.63 4.57
N ASP A 589 -40.01 20.38 5.55
CA ASP A 589 -38.57 20.44 5.79
C ASP A 589 -38.07 19.21 6.59
N VAL A 590 -38.98 18.36 7.10
CA VAL A 590 -38.62 17.08 7.75
C VAL A 590 -38.22 16.04 6.69
N THR A 591 -36.94 15.66 6.71
CA THR A 591 -36.36 14.78 5.69
C THR A 591 -36.51 13.28 6.00
N PRO A 592 -36.27 12.40 5.00
CA PRO A 592 -36.17 10.96 5.21
C PRO A 592 -35.22 10.54 6.34
N TYR A 593 -34.05 11.19 6.42
CA TYR A 593 -33.05 10.91 7.44
C TYR A 593 -33.57 11.27 8.85
N MET A 594 -34.27 12.39 8.99
CA MET A 594 -34.89 12.80 10.25
C MET A 594 -35.97 11.79 10.70
N HIS A 595 -36.77 11.29 9.77
CA HIS A 595 -37.76 10.25 10.07
C HIS A 595 -37.10 8.95 10.55
N VAL A 596 -36.07 8.47 9.85
CA VAL A 596 -35.32 7.27 10.27
C VAL A 596 -34.61 7.47 11.60
N PHE A 597 -34.04 8.65 11.83
CA PHE A 597 -33.38 9.00 13.08
C PHE A 597 -34.32 8.89 14.29
N ALA A 598 -35.54 9.39 14.19
CA ALA A 598 -36.49 9.37 15.32
C ALA A 598 -37.29 8.05 15.44
N LYS A 599 -37.60 7.37 14.33
CA LYS A 599 -38.49 6.20 14.35
C LYS A 599 -37.78 4.86 14.26
N HIS A 600 -36.64 4.78 13.59
CA HIS A 600 -36.00 3.50 13.28
C HIS A 600 -34.68 3.28 14.00
N VAL A 601 -33.89 4.34 14.22
CA VAL A 601 -32.61 4.22 14.96
C VAL A 601 -32.80 3.62 16.37
N PRO A 602 -33.79 4.01 17.20
CA PRO A 602 -33.99 3.37 18.50
C PRO A 602 -34.31 1.87 18.40
N GLN A 603 -35.10 1.46 17.39
CA GLN A 603 -35.41 0.04 17.15
C GLN A 603 -34.15 -0.75 16.80
N PHE A 604 -33.29 -0.19 15.94
CA PHE A 604 -31.99 -0.80 15.62
C PHE A 604 -31.05 -0.83 16.82
N MET A 605 -31.06 0.19 17.68
CA MET A 605 -30.24 0.20 18.90
C MET A 605 -30.64 -0.95 19.83
N ARG A 606 -31.94 -1.24 19.99
CA ARG A 606 -32.42 -2.40 20.76
C ARG A 606 -31.95 -3.72 20.13
N GLN A 607 -32.18 -3.90 18.83
CA GLN A 607 -31.77 -5.10 18.09
C GLN A 607 -30.26 -5.36 18.17
N LEU A 608 -29.43 -4.34 17.96
CA LEU A 608 -27.97 -4.48 17.97
C LEU A 608 -27.44 -4.75 19.39
N LYS A 609 -28.08 -4.16 20.41
CA LYS A 609 -27.72 -4.38 21.80
C LYS A 609 -27.89 -5.85 22.20
N GLU A 610 -28.96 -6.53 21.75
CA GLU A 610 -29.20 -7.95 22.05
C GLU A 610 -28.04 -8.86 21.65
N ILE A 611 -27.31 -8.50 20.58
CA ILE A 611 -26.15 -9.23 20.06
C ILE A 611 -24.81 -8.59 20.44
N GLY A 612 -24.81 -7.64 21.37
CA GLY A 612 -23.59 -6.99 21.87
C GLY A 612 -22.92 -6.02 20.89
N LEU A 613 -23.65 -5.52 19.89
CA LEU A 613 -23.17 -4.54 18.92
C LEU A 613 -23.74 -3.14 19.18
N SER A 614 -23.13 -2.13 18.59
CA SER A 614 -23.59 -0.74 18.66
C SER A 614 -23.78 -0.17 17.26
N LEU A 615 -24.70 0.79 17.09
CA LEU A 615 -24.94 1.42 15.78
C LEU A 615 -23.67 2.04 15.18
N ARG A 616 -22.76 2.51 16.03
CA ARG A 616 -21.49 3.12 15.61
C ARG A 616 -20.65 2.20 14.72
N THR A 617 -20.62 0.89 14.96
CA THR A 617 -19.81 -0.06 14.18
C THR A 617 -20.30 -0.20 12.73
N PHE A 618 -21.52 0.26 12.45
CA PHE A 618 -22.11 0.25 11.11
C PHE A 618 -21.74 1.47 10.27
N SER A 619 -21.14 2.52 10.84
CA SER A 619 -20.71 3.73 10.12
C SER A 619 -19.92 3.40 8.84
N THR A 620 -20.22 4.08 7.73
CA THR A 620 -19.53 3.92 6.44
C THR A 620 -18.27 4.77 6.32
N SER A 621 -17.92 5.53 7.36
CA SER A 621 -16.75 6.42 7.40
C SER A 621 -15.42 5.72 7.05
N SER A 622 -15.24 4.47 7.46
CA SER A 622 -14.05 3.68 7.15
C SER A 622 -13.97 3.27 5.68
N ILE A 623 -15.12 2.97 5.06
CA ILE A 623 -15.23 2.61 3.64
C ILE A 623 -14.90 3.83 2.77
N GLU A 624 -15.48 5.00 3.06
CA GLU A 624 -15.19 6.25 2.36
C GLU A 624 -13.70 6.62 2.45
N LYS A 625 -13.09 6.45 3.64
CA LYS A 625 -11.68 6.71 3.85
C LYS A 625 -10.80 5.70 3.10
N LYS A 626 -11.18 4.42 3.06
CA LYS A 626 -10.45 3.41 2.26
C LYS A 626 -10.52 3.74 0.77
N ASN A 627 -11.69 4.10 0.26
CA ASN A 627 -11.87 4.51 -1.12
C ASN A 627 -11.03 5.76 -1.45
N HIS A 628 -11.05 6.76 -0.55
CA HIS A 628 -10.19 7.94 -0.67
C HIS A 628 -8.70 7.57 -0.70
N ASN A 629 -8.25 6.67 0.18
CA ASN A 629 -6.87 6.20 0.19
C ASN A 629 -6.51 5.52 -1.13
N HIS A 630 -7.33 4.59 -1.65
CA HIS A 630 -7.11 3.96 -2.95
C HIS A 630 -7.04 5.00 -4.08
N VAL A 631 -7.95 5.98 -4.09
CA VAL A 631 -7.94 7.06 -5.08
C VAL A 631 -6.65 7.87 -5.00
N CYS A 632 -6.23 8.28 -3.80
CA CYS A 632 -4.99 9.03 -3.61
C CYS A 632 -3.75 8.22 -4.03
N LEU A 633 -3.70 6.94 -3.67
CA LEU A 633 -2.60 6.02 -3.96
C LEU A 633 -2.42 5.76 -5.46
N PHE A 634 -3.53 5.53 -6.18
CA PHE A 634 -3.48 5.06 -7.56
C PHE A 634 -3.83 6.13 -8.60
N PHE A 635 -4.39 7.28 -8.19
CA PHE A 635 -4.83 8.34 -9.10
C PHE A 635 -4.38 9.76 -8.71
N GLY A 636 -3.98 10.00 -7.45
CA GLY A 636 -3.67 11.33 -6.92
C GLY A 636 -2.23 11.83 -7.16
N GLY A 637 -1.28 10.91 -7.39
CA GLY A 637 0.08 11.24 -7.78
C GLY A 637 0.23 11.26 -9.30
N THR A 638 0.71 12.36 -9.88
CA THR A 638 1.33 12.29 -11.21
C THR A 638 2.34 11.14 -11.22
N THR A 639 2.16 10.22 -12.18
CA THR A 639 3.05 9.08 -12.48
C THR A 639 3.28 8.06 -11.36
N MET A 640 2.26 7.26 -11.03
CA MET A 640 2.50 5.82 -11.19
C MET A 640 2.56 5.63 -12.70
N GLY A 641 3.79 5.58 -13.25
CA GLY A 641 4.02 5.48 -14.69
C GLY A 641 3.02 4.50 -15.28
N GLY A 642 2.31 4.94 -16.33
CA GLY A 642 1.34 4.13 -17.04
C GLY A 642 1.93 2.74 -17.16
N GLY A 643 1.30 1.79 -16.46
CA GLY A 643 1.85 0.47 -16.29
C GLY A 643 2.10 -0.10 -17.67
N THR A 644 3.36 -0.35 -17.99
CA THR A 644 3.78 -1.20 -19.12
C THR A 644 3.45 -2.67 -18.84
N ASP A 645 2.77 -2.97 -17.74
CA ASP A 645 2.46 -4.31 -17.23
C ASP A 645 1.16 -4.89 -17.78
N GLY A 646 0.41 -4.14 -18.60
CA GLY A 646 -0.80 -4.62 -19.29
C GLY A 646 -1.98 -4.95 -18.35
N LYS A 647 -1.93 -4.54 -17.07
CA LYS A 647 -2.95 -4.86 -16.05
C LYS A 647 -3.84 -3.66 -15.72
N SER A 648 -5.11 -3.94 -15.38
CA SER A 648 -6.05 -2.90 -15.00
C SER A 648 -5.70 -2.26 -13.65
N VAL A 649 -6.06 -0.98 -13.47
CA VAL A 649 -5.85 -0.29 -12.18
C VAL A 649 -6.63 -0.96 -11.03
N VAL A 650 -7.79 -1.54 -11.33
CA VAL A 650 -8.59 -2.27 -10.33
C VAL A 650 -7.89 -3.56 -9.88
N TYR A 651 -7.21 -4.26 -10.80
CA TYR A 651 -6.37 -5.41 -10.46
C TYR A 651 -5.17 -5.00 -9.59
N ASN A 652 -4.53 -3.87 -9.90
CA ASN A 652 -3.40 -3.37 -9.13
C ASN A 652 -3.80 -2.98 -7.70
N ILE A 653 -4.99 -2.41 -7.51
CA ILE A 653 -5.56 -2.14 -6.19
C ILE A 653 -5.84 -3.46 -5.44
N MET A 654 -6.47 -4.44 -6.09
CA MET A 654 -6.71 -5.75 -5.46
C MET A 654 -5.43 -6.49 -5.09
N SER A 655 -4.39 -6.39 -5.91
CA SER A 655 -3.07 -6.94 -5.62
C SER A 655 -2.43 -6.25 -4.41
N PHE A 656 -2.59 -4.93 -4.28
CA PHE A 656 -2.18 -4.20 -3.09
C PHE A 656 -2.93 -4.67 -1.84
N GLU A 657 -4.25 -4.84 -1.92
CA GLU A 657 -5.06 -5.38 -0.81
C GLU A 657 -4.65 -6.80 -0.42
N ASN A 658 -4.30 -7.66 -1.38
CA ASN A 658 -3.74 -8.98 -1.13
C ASN A 658 -2.39 -8.89 -0.40
N ARG A 659 -1.51 -7.96 -0.78
CA ARG A 659 -0.24 -7.74 -0.07
C ARG A 659 -0.43 -7.24 1.36
N GLN A 660 -1.46 -6.43 1.63
CA GLN A 660 -1.78 -6.04 3.01
C GLN A 660 -2.11 -7.28 3.87
N LEU A 661 -2.85 -8.26 3.33
CA LEU A 661 -3.09 -9.53 4.01
C LEU A 661 -1.80 -10.35 4.17
N PHE A 662 -0.93 -10.39 3.16
CA PHE A 662 0.39 -11.03 3.27
C PHE A 662 1.18 -10.48 4.46
N TYR A 663 1.22 -9.16 4.65
CA TYR A 663 1.94 -8.54 5.75
C TYR A 663 1.36 -8.90 7.12
N LEU A 664 0.04 -9.10 7.20
CA LEU A 664 -0.63 -9.53 8.42
C LEU A 664 -0.32 -11.00 8.75
N ILE A 665 -0.47 -11.91 7.78
CA ILE A 665 -0.20 -13.34 7.94
C ILE A 665 1.24 -13.58 8.39
N ASN A 666 2.20 -12.90 7.75
CA ASN A 666 3.62 -13.13 7.97
C ASN A 666 4.23 -12.26 9.07
N ASN A 667 3.41 -11.50 9.82
CA ASN A 667 3.87 -10.53 10.83
C ASN A 667 5.00 -9.63 10.30
N THR A 668 4.92 -9.19 9.04
CA THR A 668 5.99 -8.44 8.38
C THR A 668 6.23 -7.12 9.13
N PRO A 669 7.44 -6.82 9.62
CA PRO A 669 7.64 -5.66 10.48
C PRO A 669 7.52 -4.34 9.70
N LYS A 670 6.92 -3.32 10.33
CA LYS A 670 6.90 -1.94 9.80
C LYS A 670 8.24 -1.22 9.94
N LYS A 671 9.07 -1.66 10.89
CA LYS A 671 10.39 -1.10 11.19
C LYS A 671 11.31 -2.21 11.63
N ILE A 672 12.56 -2.17 11.17
CA ILE A 672 13.64 -3.00 11.68
C ILE A 672 14.26 -2.25 12.87
N ILE A 673 14.28 -2.90 14.04
CA ILE A 673 14.90 -2.32 15.24
C ILE A 673 16.41 -2.30 15.05
N ALA A 674 17.01 -1.12 15.14
CA ALA A 674 18.44 -0.91 15.17
C ALA A 674 18.80 -0.19 16.48
N ARG A 675 19.83 -0.70 17.19
CA ARG A 675 20.44 -0.01 18.33
C ARG A 675 21.64 0.77 17.79
N ASN A 676 21.60 2.10 17.92
CA ASN A 676 22.73 2.96 17.57
C ASN A 676 23.58 3.15 18.81
N ILE A 677 24.83 2.69 18.78
CA ILE A 677 25.80 2.83 19.86
C ILE A 677 26.87 3.78 19.36
N ASP A 678 26.99 4.94 20.00
CA ASP A 678 28.08 5.88 19.74
C ASP A 678 29.17 5.66 20.78
N VAL A 679 30.34 5.22 20.33
CA VAL A 679 31.50 4.94 21.20
C VAL A 679 32.05 6.22 21.83
N ASN A 680 31.76 7.39 21.26
CA ASN A 680 32.24 8.68 21.74
C ASN A 680 31.23 9.42 22.64
N ASN A 681 29.98 8.95 22.71
CA ASN A 681 28.93 9.59 23.49
C ASN A 681 28.81 8.88 24.85
N LYS A 682 29.38 9.48 25.90
CA LYS A 682 29.39 8.94 27.28
C LYS A 682 28.09 9.23 28.04
N GLU A 683 26.94 9.01 27.43
CA GLU A 683 25.67 8.94 28.16
C GLU A 683 25.09 7.55 27.94
N SER A 684 25.47 6.65 28.85
CA SER A 684 24.84 5.35 29.07
C SER A 684 24.14 5.35 30.42
#